data_AF-A0A1T1ZWY2-F1
#
_entry.id   AF-A0A1T1ZWY2-F1
#
_cell.length_a   1.000
_cell.length_b   1.000
_cell.length_c   1.000
_cell.angle_alpha   90.00
_cell.angle_beta   90.00
_cell.angle_gamma   90.00
#
_symmetry.space_group_name_H-M   'P 1'
#
loop_
_entity.id
_entity.type
_entity.pdbx_description
1 polymer ?
#
loop_
_entity_poly.entity_id
_entity_poly.type
_entity_poly.pdbx_seq_one_letter_code
_entity_poly.pdbx_strand_id
1 'polypeptide(L)'
;MTQTPFAPSLPNLPWSSLLLCALARTQSPDSAAPISPPDLTGLDPEHQAALIGDHLDALDDDERTRTALAPQDADALSLWSAPKVTGLRPTELALILRLAATFETQGRIDALFEPGAVTLMTGASRSELADAATVLKDHFLPTDREIALRPLKRLKQHKDLSIHTLGEMLRSDIMPEIEELFEGTEPLLILMPHETALPDALAEALPAPLTLAPLTREIILSLLHLTYAPSDLANLPALLPSAAEFDALSTAALSFALRAPSAEDAARRITQALPKPATSPKGPTLADMTGDGEALIAARRIVEDLALWQSGEVAWTDLTRSLLLFGPPGTGKTYLARAMGASANVSFVSAGFGEWQAEGHLGKMLAAMRASFAEARKSAPSILFIDEIDAAGSRWAPDRHNREYRRQVINTFLAEIDATVRAEGVIIVGATNDRNALDPAILRPGRFDLHVAVPLPDAAALIGVLQAHVDLPDDQLRSLAQAAVGMSAADLDAAIRTAKSSARAEKRLLELHDLRRQIGGLQQSDPAVIWRTAIHEIGHAIAFTQLGLGTISRVLIRRDGGGEAHPKPSRAIQTLSDIEDELTFLLAGRAAERLMLGDISAGAGGSAESDLALATRRAIDIETRFGLGHHGHVWLNGIDETILRNPAVYAKVRKRLESAERRADALLAAHQDRLEAAARELCERQELGKQELARLLSPNSDRRSQSSRSERRTIESAPFA
;
A
#
# COMPACT_ATOMS: atom_id res chain seq x y z
N MET A 1 -31.39 9.33 -46.21
CA MET A 1 -30.21 8.49 -45.91
C MET A 1 -29.03 9.42 -45.69
N THR A 2 -28.75 9.77 -44.43
CA THR A 2 -27.58 10.54 -44.02
C THR A 2 -26.88 9.70 -42.96
N GLN A 3 -25.76 9.08 -43.33
CA GLN A 3 -24.87 8.38 -42.41
C GLN A 3 -24.25 9.42 -41.47
N THR A 4 -24.52 9.28 -40.18
CA THR A 4 -23.78 9.94 -39.10
C THR A 4 -22.39 9.28 -38.97
N PRO A 5 -21.32 10.05 -38.70
CA PRO A 5 -19.96 9.53 -38.70
C PRO A 5 -19.70 8.66 -37.46
N PHE A 6 -18.93 7.60 -37.69
CA PHE A 6 -18.55 6.52 -36.78
C PHE A 6 -18.06 6.97 -35.40
N ALA A 7 -18.65 6.37 -34.36
CA ALA A 7 -18.12 6.29 -33.00
C ALA A 7 -16.80 5.47 -32.98
N PRO A 8 -15.91 5.64 -31.97
CA PRO A 8 -14.76 4.77 -31.79
C PRO A 8 -15.23 3.31 -31.73
N SER A 9 -14.74 2.48 -32.64
CA SER A 9 -15.15 1.09 -32.79
C SER A 9 -14.73 0.29 -31.57
N LEU A 10 -15.63 0.16 -30.59
CA LEU A 10 -15.48 -0.80 -29.51
C LEU A 10 -15.27 -2.20 -30.13
N PRO A 11 -14.31 -3.00 -29.62
CA PRO A 11 -14.01 -4.30 -30.20
C PRO A 11 -15.25 -5.20 -30.15
N ASN A 12 -15.40 -6.08 -31.15
CA ASN A 12 -16.37 -7.16 -31.07
C ASN A 12 -15.95 -8.09 -29.93
N LEU A 13 -16.87 -8.30 -28.99
CA LEU A 13 -16.64 -9.16 -27.83
C LEU A 13 -16.79 -10.63 -28.26
N PRO A 14 -16.01 -11.56 -27.68
CA PRO A 14 -15.98 -12.96 -28.14
C PRO A 14 -17.36 -13.64 -28.03
N TRP A 15 -18.23 -13.16 -27.14
CA TRP A 15 -19.58 -13.66 -26.89
C TRP A 15 -20.70 -12.89 -27.61
N SER A 16 -20.37 -11.94 -28.48
CA SER A 16 -21.38 -11.09 -29.14
C SER A 16 -22.35 -11.86 -30.01
N SER A 17 -21.86 -12.85 -30.77
CA SER A 17 -22.68 -13.70 -31.66
C SER A 17 -23.73 -14.49 -30.87
N LEU A 18 -23.29 -15.13 -29.78
CA LEU A 18 -24.16 -15.89 -28.90
C LEU A 18 -25.20 -14.99 -28.21
N LEU A 19 -24.79 -13.80 -27.76
CA LEU A 19 -25.70 -12.81 -27.18
C LEU A 19 -26.76 -12.37 -28.19
N LEU A 20 -26.39 -12.07 -29.43
CA LEU A 20 -27.34 -11.63 -30.46
C LEU A 20 -28.37 -12.71 -30.78
N CYS A 21 -27.95 -13.99 -30.81
CA CYS A 21 -28.87 -15.12 -30.94
C CYS A 21 -29.86 -15.19 -29.76
N ALA A 22 -29.36 -15.04 -28.52
CA ALA A 22 -30.20 -15.03 -27.33
C ALA A 22 -31.22 -13.88 -27.35
N LEU A 23 -30.78 -12.67 -27.73
CA LEU A 23 -31.66 -11.50 -27.84
C LEU A 23 -32.69 -11.63 -28.98
N ALA A 24 -32.35 -12.25 -30.11
CA ALA A 24 -33.30 -12.49 -31.19
C ALA A 24 -34.49 -13.34 -30.74
N ARG A 25 -34.26 -14.30 -29.81
CA ARG A 25 -35.32 -15.10 -29.20
C ARG A 25 -36.26 -14.29 -28.30
N THR A 26 -35.76 -13.21 -27.67
CA THR A 26 -36.57 -12.31 -26.83
C THR A 26 -37.50 -11.40 -27.64
N GLN A 27 -37.16 -11.12 -28.90
CA GLN A 27 -37.88 -10.16 -29.76
C GLN A 27 -38.91 -10.83 -30.68
N SER A 28 -39.21 -12.11 -30.48
CA SER A 28 -40.31 -12.79 -31.17
C SER A 28 -41.66 -12.16 -30.75
N PRO A 29 -42.57 -11.82 -31.69
CA PRO A 29 -43.65 -10.87 -31.42
C PRO A 29 -44.86 -11.51 -30.73
N ASP A 30 -44.80 -11.67 -29.41
CA ASP A 30 -46.01 -11.74 -28.56
C ASP A 30 -46.59 -10.33 -28.26
N SER A 31 -46.01 -9.27 -28.86
CA SER A 31 -46.44 -7.88 -28.72
C SER A 31 -47.12 -7.29 -29.96
N ALA A 32 -47.44 -8.10 -30.97
CA ALA A 32 -48.37 -7.66 -32.01
C ALA A 32 -49.78 -7.54 -31.39
N ALA A 33 -50.40 -6.38 -31.54
CA ALA A 33 -51.80 -6.15 -31.14
C ALA A 33 -52.68 -7.30 -31.66
N PRO A 34 -53.73 -7.73 -30.91
CA PRO A 34 -54.58 -8.83 -31.34
C PRO A 34 -55.11 -8.53 -32.75
N ILE A 35 -54.76 -9.39 -33.71
CA ILE A 35 -55.37 -9.39 -35.03
C ILE A 35 -56.86 -9.59 -34.77
N SER A 36 -57.64 -8.55 -35.03
CA SER A 36 -59.09 -8.62 -34.84
C SER A 36 -59.64 -9.69 -35.78
N PRO A 37 -60.53 -10.58 -35.31
CA PRO A 37 -61.13 -11.58 -36.17
C PRO A 37 -61.80 -10.88 -37.37
N PRO A 38 -61.79 -11.49 -38.58
CA PRO A 38 -62.49 -10.92 -39.72
C PRO A 38 -63.95 -10.70 -39.37
N ASP A 39 -64.53 -9.57 -39.77
CA ASP A 39 -65.95 -9.28 -39.55
C ASP A 39 -66.80 -10.25 -40.37
N LEU A 40 -67.41 -11.23 -39.70
CA LEU A 40 -68.21 -12.29 -40.31
C LEU A 40 -69.68 -11.88 -40.53
N THR A 41 -70.04 -10.62 -40.25
CA THR A 41 -71.42 -10.18 -40.39
C THR A 41 -71.87 -10.10 -41.86
N GLY A 42 -72.89 -10.89 -42.21
CA GLY A 42 -73.51 -10.90 -43.55
C GLY A 42 -73.01 -11.98 -44.52
N LEU A 43 -72.08 -12.85 -44.11
CA LEU A 43 -71.60 -13.98 -44.93
C LEU A 43 -72.38 -15.26 -44.65
N ASP A 44 -72.50 -16.13 -45.67
CA ASP A 44 -73.15 -17.42 -45.55
C ASP A 44 -72.25 -18.45 -44.79
N PRO A 45 -72.85 -19.52 -44.23
CA PRO A 45 -72.12 -20.43 -43.33
C PRO A 45 -70.94 -21.17 -43.99
N GLU A 46 -71.00 -21.39 -45.32
CA GLU A 46 -69.93 -22.08 -46.05
C GLU A 46 -68.71 -21.16 -46.27
N HIS A 47 -68.90 -19.87 -46.57
CA HIS A 47 -67.80 -18.92 -46.67
C HIS A 47 -67.18 -18.57 -45.31
N GLN A 48 -67.97 -18.57 -44.24
CA GLN A 48 -67.44 -18.39 -42.88
C GLN A 48 -66.50 -19.55 -42.50
N ALA A 49 -66.84 -20.79 -42.85
CA ALA A 49 -66.01 -21.96 -42.56
C ALA A 49 -64.69 -21.96 -43.36
N ALA A 50 -64.72 -21.53 -44.63
CA ALA A 50 -63.53 -21.43 -45.48
C ALA A 50 -62.55 -20.35 -44.98
N LEU A 51 -63.05 -19.17 -44.60
CA LEU A 51 -62.22 -18.09 -44.04
C LEU A 51 -61.62 -18.44 -42.67
N ILE A 52 -62.33 -19.22 -41.85
CA ILE A 52 -61.79 -19.72 -40.57
C ILE A 52 -60.72 -20.80 -40.84
N GLY A 53 -60.93 -21.66 -41.85
CA GLY A 53 -59.95 -22.66 -42.29
C GLY A 53 -58.65 -22.03 -42.80
N ASP A 54 -58.74 -21.10 -43.74
CA ASP A 54 -57.56 -20.39 -44.28
C ASP A 54 -56.85 -19.55 -43.20
N HIS A 55 -57.58 -19.00 -42.22
CA HIS A 55 -56.98 -18.25 -41.13
C HIS A 55 -56.28 -19.15 -40.10
N LEU A 56 -56.77 -20.39 -39.91
CA LEU A 56 -56.14 -21.39 -39.06
C LEU A 56 -54.93 -22.04 -39.76
N ASP A 57 -55.02 -22.32 -41.06
CA ASP A 57 -53.88 -22.84 -41.84
C ASP A 57 -52.77 -21.79 -41.97
N ALA A 58 -53.11 -20.50 -42.05
CA ALA A 58 -52.13 -19.40 -41.99
C ALA A 58 -51.49 -19.22 -40.61
N LEU A 59 -52.14 -19.67 -39.52
CA LEU A 59 -51.54 -19.70 -38.18
C LEU A 59 -50.62 -20.93 -38.02
N ASP A 60 -50.98 -22.06 -38.63
CA ASP A 60 -50.20 -23.31 -38.59
C ASP A 60 -48.93 -23.25 -39.48
N ASP A 61 -48.97 -22.55 -40.62
CA ASP A 61 -47.78 -22.33 -41.48
C ASP A 61 -46.80 -21.29 -40.89
N ASP A 62 -47.30 -20.32 -40.09
CA ASP A 62 -46.46 -19.31 -39.41
C ASP A 62 -45.79 -19.90 -38.14
N GLU A 63 -46.41 -20.89 -37.47
CA GLU A 63 -45.75 -21.67 -36.41
C GLU A 63 -44.57 -22.51 -36.94
N ARG A 64 -44.63 -22.94 -38.20
CA ARG A 64 -43.59 -23.78 -38.84
C ARG A 64 -42.43 -22.99 -39.45
N THR A 65 -42.59 -21.68 -39.64
CA THR A 65 -41.58 -20.81 -40.29
C THR A 65 -40.94 -19.81 -39.32
N ARG A 66 -40.71 -20.23 -38.07
CA ARG A 66 -40.03 -19.43 -37.02
C ARG A 66 -38.52 -19.41 -37.25
N THR A 67 -38.02 -18.41 -37.97
CA THR A 67 -36.58 -18.33 -38.29
C THR A 67 -35.82 -17.73 -37.11
N ALA A 68 -35.30 -18.58 -36.21
CA ALA A 68 -34.24 -18.18 -35.29
C ALA A 68 -33.04 -17.66 -36.10
N LEU A 69 -32.42 -16.56 -35.67
CA LEU A 69 -31.19 -16.07 -36.28
C LEU A 69 -30.14 -17.19 -36.17
N ALA A 70 -29.67 -17.73 -37.30
CA ALA A 70 -28.70 -18.81 -37.27
C ALA A 70 -27.35 -18.28 -36.74
N PRO A 71 -26.58 -19.05 -35.95
CA PRO A 71 -25.31 -18.59 -35.38
C PRO A 71 -24.34 -18.01 -36.42
N GLN A 72 -24.33 -18.60 -37.62
CA GLN A 72 -23.54 -18.16 -38.77
C GLN A 72 -23.92 -16.78 -39.34
N ASP A 73 -25.17 -16.33 -39.14
CA ASP A 73 -25.65 -15.00 -39.55
C ASP A 73 -25.39 -13.95 -38.45
N ALA A 74 -25.27 -14.38 -37.20
CA ALA A 74 -24.96 -13.53 -36.04
C ALA A 74 -23.48 -13.10 -36.00
N ASP A 75 -22.56 -13.92 -36.51
CA ASP A 75 -21.12 -13.62 -36.59
C ASP A 75 -20.80 -12.38 -37.46
N ALA A 76 -21.70 -12.02 -38.39
CA ALA A 76 -21.56 -10.84 -39.25
C ALA A 76 -22.10 -9.54 -38.62
N LEU A 77 -22.77 -9.61 -37.46
CA LEU A 77 -23.44 -8.49 -36.82
C LEU A 77 -22.61 -7.95 -35.64
N SER A 78 -22.57 -6.62 -35.50
CA SER A 78 -21.93 -5.99 -34.34
C SER A 78 -22.95 -5.77 -33.22
N LEU A 79 -22.59 -6.15 -31.99
CA LEU A 79 -23.38 -5.85 -30.79
C LEU A 79 -23.74 -4.37 -30.70
N TRP A 80 -22.80 -3.50 -31.06
CA TRP A 80 -22.94 -2.04 -30.98
C TRP A 80 -23.89 -1.46 -32.05
N SER A 81 -24.33 -2.30 -33.00
CA SER A 81 -25.34 -1.98 -34.00
C SER A 81 -26.70 -2.64 -33.72
N ALA A 82 -26.81 -3.42 -32.64
CA ALA A 82 -28.03 -4.12 -32.29
C ALA A 82 -29.15 -3.14 -31.88
N PRO A 83 -30.41 -3.41 -32.25
CA PRO A 83 -31.54 -2.63 -31.75
C PRO A 83 -31.69 -2.82 -30.24
N LYS A 84 -32.30 -1.81 -29.59
CA LYS A 84 -32.58 -1.88 -28.15
C LYS A 84 -33.46 -3.08 -27.82
N VAL A 85 -33.25 -3.60 -26.62
CA VAL A 85 -34.09 -4.67 -26.08
C VAL A 85 -35.23 -4.03 -25.30
N THR A 86 -36.47 -4.24 -25.76
CA THR A 86 -37.69 -3.80 -25.06
C THR A 86 -38.38 -4.99 -24.41
N GLY A 87 -38.90 -4.83 -23.19
CA GLY A 87 -39.69 -5.85 -22.51
C GLY A 87 -38.94 -6.72 -21.50
N LEU A 88 -37.60 -6.75 -21.55
CA LEU A 88 -36.79 -7.44 -20.54
C LEU A 88 -36.51 -6.56 -19.32
N ARG A 89 -36.50 -7.18 -18.14
CA ARG A 89 -36.05 -6.53 -16.90
C ARG A 89 -34.53 -6.30 -16.99
N PRO A 90 -33.99 -5.17 -16.50
CA PRO A 90 -32.55 -4.91 -16.61
C PRO A 90 -31.67 -5.96 -15.91
N THR A 91 -32.15 -6.58 -14.83
CA THR A 91 -31.46 -7.70 -14.15
C THR A 91 -31.45 -8.98 -14.98
N GLU A 92 -32.50 -9.22 -15.75
CA GLU A 92 -32.63 -10.35 -16.67
C GLU A 92 -31.67 -10.17 -17.84
N LEU A 93 -31.61 -8.97 -18.41
CA LEU A 93 -30.64 -8.61 -19.45
C LEU A 93 -29.19 -8.72 -18.95
N ALA A 94 -28.92 -8.33 -17.71
CA ALA A 94 -27.60 -8.53 -17.08
C ALA A 94 -27.24 -10.02 -16.96
N LEU A 95 -28.20 -10.90 -16.62
CA LEU A 95 -27.98 -12.34 -16.59
C LEU A 95 -27.75 -12.92 -17.99
N ILE A 96 -28.49 -12.47 -19.01
CA ILE A 96 -28.26 -12.87 -20.40
C ILE A 96 -26.83 -12.52 -20.83
N LEU A 97 -26.38 -11.29 -20.54
CA LEU A 97 -25.01 -10.86 -20.86
C LEU A 97 -23.95 -11.71 -20.16
N ARG A 98 -24.13 -11.98 -18.86
CA ARG A 98 -23.22 -12.82 -18.08
C ARG A 98 -23.19 -14.26 -18.60
N LEU A 99 -24.34 -14.84 -18.95
CA LEU A 99 -24.43 -16.19 -19.51
C LEU A 99 -23.79 -16.27 -20.90
N ALA A 100 -24.03 -15.29 -21.77
CA ALA A 100 -23.34 -15.21 -23.06
C ALA A 100 -21.82 -15.16 -22.89
N ALA A 101 -21.33 -14.35 -21.95
CA ALA A 101 -19.90 -14.28 -21.62
C ALA A 101 -19.36 -15.56 -20.97
N THR A 102 -20.21 -16.35 -20.31
CA THR A 102 -19.81 -17.61 -19.66
C THR A 102 -19.63 -18.73 -20.68
N PHE A 103 -20.56 -18.84 -21.63
CA PHE A 103 -20.52 -19.89 -22.64
C PHE A 103 -19.68 -19.50 -23.86
N GLU A 104 -19.57 -18.21 -24.18
CA GLU A 104 -18.85 -17.63 -25.31
C GLU A 104 -19.33 -18.06 -26.71
N THR A 105 -19.58 -19.36 -26.91
CA THR A 105 -19.89 -20.00 -28.19
C THR A 105 -21.05 -20.99 -28.04
N GLN A 106 -21.77 -21.21 -29.14
CA GLN A 106 -22.87 -22.19 -29.19
C GLN A 106 -22.39 -23.62 -28.87
N GLY A 107 -21.17 -23.98 -29.29
CA GLY A 107 -20.63 -25.33 -29.05
C GLY A 107 -20.49 -25.68 -27.56
N ARG A 108 -20.29 -24.69 -26.67
CA ARG A 108 -20.28 -24.95 -25.21
C ARG A 108 -21.68 -25.19 -24.64
N ILE A 109 -22.73 -24.66 -25.29
CA ILE A 109 -24.12 -24.96 -24.92
C ILE A 109 -24.48 -26.35 -25.42
N ASP A 110 -24.09 -26.70 -26.64
CA ASP A 110 -24.36 -28.02 -27.23
C ASP A 110 -23.71 -29.13 -26.40
N ALA A 111 -22.52 -28.87 -25.84
CA ALA A 111 -21.83 -29.78 -24.93
C ALA A 111 -22.62 -30.13 -23.64
N LEU A 112 -23.61 -29.32 -23.25
CA LEU A 112 -24.48 -29.63 -22.11
C LEU A 112 -25.38 -30.85 -22.37
N PHE A 113 -25.62 -31.20 -23.64
CA PHE A 113 -26.52 -32.26 -24.06
C PHE A 113 -25.78 -33.56 -24.40
N GLU A 114 -24.46 -33.61 -24.26
CA GLU A 114 -23.68 -34.82 -24.51
C GLU A 114 -24.13 -35.95 -23.56
N PRO A 115 -24.34 -37.20 -24.03
CA PRO A 115 -24.84 -38.28 -23.18
C PRO A 115 -23.97 -38.50 -21.93
N GLY A 116 -24.59 -38.43 -20.75
CA GLY A 116 -23.91 -38.56 -19.46
C GLY A 116 -23.07 -37.34 -19.04
N ALA A 117 -23.18 -36.21 -19.73
CA ALA A 117 -22.50 -34.98 -19.34
C ALA A 117 -23.01 -34.48 -17.98
N VAL A 118 -22.07 -34.15 -17.09
CA VAL A 118 -22.36 -33.48 -15.82
C VAL A 118 -21.65 -32.13 -15.86
N THR A 119 -22.42 -31.05 -15.90
CA THR A 119 -21.88 -29.68 -15.88
C THR A 119 -22.21 -29.04 -14.54
N LEU A 120 -21.18 -28.52 -13.87
CA LEU A 120 -21.34 -27.73 -12.67
C LEU A 120 -21.15 -26.25 -13.01
N MET A 121 -22.08 -25.39 -12.60
CA MET A 121 -21.97 -23.94 -12.77
C MET A 121 -22.05 -23.21 -11.43
N THR A 122 -21.07 -22.35 -11.17
CA THR A 122 -20.91 -21.55 -9.95
C THR A 122 -20.96 -20.06 -10.26
N GLY A 123 -20.83 -19.17 -9.27
CA GLY A 123 -20.65 -17.72 -9.49
C GLY A 123 -21.94 -16.89 -9.47
N ALA A 124 -23.11 -17.52 -9.47
CA ALA A 124 -24.38 -16.84 -9.18
C ALA A 124 -24.57 -16.66 -7.67
N SER A 125 -25.18 -15.54 -7.25
CA SER A 125 -25.64 -15.41 -5.86
C SER A 125 -26.88 -16.27 -5.61
N ARG A 126 -27.21 -16.55 -4.35
CA ARG A 126 -28.38 -17.40 -4.00
C ARG A 126 -29.69 -16.87 -4.59
N SER A 127 -29.87 -15.55 -4.62
CA SER A 127 -31.04 -14.91 -5.20
C SER A 127 -31.08 -14.97 -6.73
N GLU A 128 -29.95 -15.19 -7.39
CA GLU A 128 -29.84 -15.20 -8.85
C GLU A 128 -29.98 -16.61 -9.44
N LEU A 129 -29.84 -17.68 -8.66
CA LEU A 129 -29.82 -19.06 -9.17
C LEU A 129 -31.07 -19.46 -9.96
N ALA A 130 -32.25 -19.16 -9.41
CA ALA A 130 -33.50 -19.48 -10.07
C ALA A 130 -33.68 -18.68 -11.36
N ASP A 131 -33.40 -17.38 -11.31
CA ASP A 131 -33.47 -16.51 -12.48
C ASP A 131 -32.45 -16.93 -13.55
N ALA A 132 -31.23 -17.33 -13.17
CA ALA A 132 -30.21 -17.82 -14.09
C ALA A 132 -30.63 -19.12 -14.79
N ALA A 133 -31.25 -20.06 -14.06
CA ALA A 133 -31.79 -21.30 -14.64
C ALA A 133 -32.88 -21.00 -15.68
N THR A 134 -33.82 -20.11 -15.34
CA THR A 134 -34.90 -19.69 -16.24
C THR A 134 -34.35 -18.98 -17.47
N VAL A 135 -33.47 -18.00 -17.28
CA VAL A 135 -32.86 -17.23 -18.38
C VAL A 135 -32.05 -18.14 -19.32
N LEU A 136 -31.31 -19.09 -18.77
CA LEU A 136 -30.58 -20.07 -19.57
C LEU A 136 -31.54 -20.87 -20.46
N LYS A 137 -32.60 -21.41 -19.86
CA LYS A 137 -33.61 -22.21 -20.56
C LYS A 137 -34.31 -21.43 -21.67
N ASP A 138 -34.75 -20.22 -21.38
CA ASP A 138 -35.61 -19.45 -22.27
C ASP A 138 -34.81 -18.80 -23.42
N HIS A 139 -33.54 -18.45 -23.18
CA HIS A 139 -32.77 -17.65 -24.15
C HIS A 139 -31.60 -18.39 -24.82
N PHE A 140 -31.05 -19.44 -24.21
CA PHE A 140 -29.84 -20.10 -24.73
C PHE A 140 -30.09 -21.55 -25.17
N LEU A 141 -30.97 -22.27 -24.48
CA LEU A 141 -31.19 -23.70 -24.77
C LEU A 141 -32.15 -23.93 -25.95
N PRO A 142 -32.03 -25.04 -26.70
CA PRO A 142 -32.90 -25.32 -27.85
C PRO A 142 -34.36 -25.53 -27.45
N THR A 143 -35.31 -25.03 -28.24
CA THR A 143 -36.76 -25.15 -27.94
C THR A 143 -37.37 -26.48 -28.36
N ASP A 144 -36.66 -27.25 -29.19
CA ASP A 144 -37.02 -28.59 -29.68
C ASP A 144 -36.63 -29.72 -28.71
N ARG A 145 -35.99 -29.38 -27.58
CA ARG A 145 -35.51 -30.33 -26.57
C ARG A 145 -36.36 -30.27 -25.30
N GLU A 146 -36.60 -31.41 -24.68
CA GLU A 146 -37.32 -31.48 -23.41
C GLU A 146 -36.38 -31.19 -22.23
N ILE A 147 -36.51 -30.00 -21.63
CA ILE A 147 -35.65 -29.52 -20.53
C ILE A 147 -36.44 -29.46 -19.22
N ALA A 148 -35.94 -30.10 -18.17
CA ALA A 148 -36.55 -30.04 -16.84
C ALA A 148 -35.83 -29.06 -15.91
N LEU A 149 -36.57 -28.12 -15.30
CA LEU A 149 -36.08 -27.29 -14.19
C LEU A 149 -36.73 -27.80 -12.90
N ARG A 150 -35.94 -28.38 -12.00
CA ARG A 150 -36.45 -28.93 -10.73
C ARG A 150 -35.44 -28.76 -9.57
N PRO A 151 -35.90 -28.48 -8.34
CA PRO A 151 -35.10 -28.75 -7.15
C PRO A 151 -34.81 -30.26 -7.05
N LEU A 152 -33.59 -30.64 -6.63
CA LEU A 152 -33.04 -32.00 -6.50
C LEU A 152 -34.11 -33.10 -6.27
N LYS A 153 -34.67 -33.64 -7.36
CA LYS A 153 -35.63 -34.76 -7.32
C LYS A 153 -35.54 -35.52 -8.63
N ARG A 154 -35.51 -36.85 -8.53
CA ARG A 154 -35.46 -37.76 -9.68
C ARG A 154 -36.63 -37.56 -10.63
N LEU A 155 -36.33 -37.53 -11.93
CA LEU A 155 -37.33 -37.51 -12.98
C LEU A 155 -37.91 -38.90 -13.21
N LYS A 156 -39.22 -38.98 -13.42
CA LYS A 156 -39.92 -40.22 -13.79
C LYS A 156 -39.89 -40.50 -15.30
N GLN A 157 -39.36 -39.57 -16.10
CA GLN A 157 -39.34 -39.60 -17.56
C GLN A 157 -37.97 -39.12 -18.02
N HIS A 158 -37.40 -39.76 -19.06
CA HIS A 158 -36.17 -39.30 -19.69
C HIS A 158 -36.39 -37.92 -20.31
N LYS A 159 -35.45 -37.00 -20.04
CA LYS A 159 -35.41 -35.63 -20.59
C LYS A 159 -34.07 -35.43 -21.30
N ASP A 160 -34.01 -34.47 -22.22
CA ASP A 160 -32.80 -34.17 -22.98
C ASP A 160 -31.74 -33.46 -22.11
N LEU A 161 -32.18 -32.72 -21.08
CA LEU A 161 -31.31 -32.08 -20.08
C LEU A 161 -32.09 -31.80 -18.79
N SER A 162 -31.45 -32.06 -17.65
CA SER A 162 -31.98 -31.75 -16.31
C SER A 162 -31.18 -30.64 -15.64
N ILE A 163 -31.84 -29.54 -15.27
CA ILE A 163 -31.23 -28.39 -14.59
C ILE A 163 -31.65 -28.39 -13.12
N HIS A 164 -30.66 -28.46 -12.23
CA HIS A 164 -30.85 -28.49 -10.79
C HIS A 164 -30.16 -27.30 -10.10
N THR A 165 -30.87 -26.61 -9.22
CA THR A 165 -30.32 -25.51 -8.42
C THR A 165 -30.09 -25.95 -6.97
N LEU A 166 -28.88 -25.77 -6.45
CA LEU A 166 -28.52 -26.07 -5.06
C LEU A 166 -28.68 -24.83 -4.17
N GLY A 167 -29.87 -24.64 -3.60
CA GLY A 167 -30.22 -23.39 -2.90
C GLY A 167 -29.78 -23.23 -1.43
N GLU A 168 -29.37 -24.28 -0.72
CA GLU A 168 -28.97 -24.22 0.70
C GLU A 168 -27.53 -24.73 0.89
N MET A 169 -26.91 -24.49 2.06
CA MET A 169 -25.65 -25.17 2.42
C MET A 169 -25.84 -26.67 2.20
N LEU A 170 -24.89 -27.34 1.54
CA LEU A 170 -24.79 -28.80 1.48
C LEU A 170 -24.73 -29.34 2.90
N ARG A 171 -25.90 -29.58 3.50
CA ARG A 171 -26.04 -30.31 4.74
C ARG A 171 -25.93 -31.80 4.41
N SER A 172 -25.55 -32.60 5.40
CA SER A 172 -25.31 -34.05 5.23
C SER A 172 -26.52 -34.85 4.75
N ASP A 173 -27.72 -34.26 4.80
CA ASP A 173 -29.01 -34.79 4.35
C ASP A 173 -29.25 -34.63 2.83
N ILE A 174 -28.52 -33.76 2.14
CA ILE A 174 -28.66 -33.54 0.67
C ILE A 174 -27.77 -34.49 -0.15
N MET A 175 -26.75 -35.10 0.48
CA MET A 175 -25.82 -36.02 -0.17
C MET A 175 -26.48 -37.21 -0.88
N PRO A 176 -27.46 -37.90 -0.28
CA PRO A 176 -28.13 -39.02 -0.95
C PRO A 176 -28.89 -38.57 -2.21
N GLU A 177 -29.44 -37.36 -2.22
CA GLU A 177 -30.17 -36.83 -3.38
C GLU A 177 -29.21 -36.51 -4.54
N ILE A 178 -28.02 -36.00 -4.25
CA ILE A 178 -26.99 -35.73 -5.25
C ILE A 178 -26.39 -37.04 -5.78
N GLU A 179 -26.11 -38.00 -4.90
CA GLU A 179 -25.64 -39.34 -5.29
C GLU A 179 -26.67 -40.05 -6.19
N GLU A 180 -27.96 -39.96 -5.86
CA GLU A 180 -29.05 -40.53 -6.68
C GLU A 180 -29.15 -39.87 -8.07
N LEU A 181 -28.82 -38.57 -8.21
CA LEU A 181 -28.78 -37.92 -9.52
C LEU A 181 -27.69 -38.51 -10.42
N PHE A 182 -26.53 -38.84 -9.86
CA PHE A 182 -25.42 -39.42 -10.63
C PHE A 182 -25.64 -40.87 -11.05
N GLU A 183 -26.67 -41.54 -10.52
CA GLU A 183 -27.08 -42.88 -11.00
C GLU A 183 -27.80 -42.82 -12.37
N GLY A 184 -28.23 -41.64 -12.81
CA GLY A 184 -28.87 -41.42 -14.11
C GLY A 184 -27.88 -41.33 -15.28
N THR A 185 -28.37 -41.61 -16.50
CA THR A 185 -27.61 -41.43 -17.76
C THR A 185 -27.99 -40.16 -18.50
N GLU A 186 -28.92 -39.38 -17.97
CA GLU A 186 -29.37 -38.11 -18.53
C GLU A 186 -28.32 -37.00 -18.27
N PRO A 187 -28.11 -36.09 -19.23
CA PRO A 187 -27.23 -34.95 -19.02
C PRO A 187 -27.74 -34.06 -17.87
N LEU A 188 -26.83 -33.63 -17.01
CA LEU A 188 -27.11 -32.86 -15.78
C LEU A 188 -26.39 -31.52 -15.80
N LEU A 189 -27.12 -30.43 -15.55
CA LEU A 189 -26.56 -29.12 -15.22
C LEU A 189 -26.91 -28.73 -13.79
N ILE A 190 -25.90 -28.58 -12.95
CA ILE A 190 -26.06 -28.22 -11.54
C ILE A 190 -25.60 -26.77 -11.33
N LEU A 191 -26.51 -25.90 -10.93
CA LEU A 191 -26.26 -24.50 -10.59
C LEU A 191 -26.10 -24.36 -9.07
N MET A 192 -24.97 -23.81 -8.63
CA MET A 192 -24.70 -23.65 -7.20
C MET A 192 -24.17 -22.25 -6.83
N PRO A 193 -24.43 -21.77 -5.60
CA PRO A 193 -23.92 -20.48 -5.14
C PRO A 193 -22.39 -20.51 -5.02
N HIS A 194 -21.74 -19.38 -5.29
CA HIS A 194 -20.29 -19.24 -5.12
C HIS A 194 -19.79 -19.56 -3.69
N GLU A 195 -20.63 -19.32 -2.68
CA GLU A 195 -20.32 -19.52 -1.25
C GLU A 195 -20.36 -21.00 -0.81
N THR A 196 -20.84 -21.88 -1.68
CA THR A 196 -21.12 -23.27 -1.33
C THR A 196 -19.94 -24.16 -1.75
N ALA A 197 -19.23 -24.72 -0.77
CA ALA A 197 -18.19 -25.71 -1.02
C ALA A 197 -18.79 -27.10 -1.24
N LEU A 198 -18.30 -27.82 -2.26
CA LEU A 198 -18.57 -29.25 -2.43
C LEU A 198 -17.74 -30.05 -1.41
N PRO A 199 -18.26 -31.17 -0.89
CA PRO A 199 -17.46 -32.14 -0.16
C PRO A 199 -16.31 -32.67 -1.02
N ASP A 200 -15.15 -32.93 -0.41
CA ASP A 200 -13.92 -33.33 -1.10
C ASP A 200 -14.14 -34.51 -2.06
N ALA A 201 -14.90 -35.52 -1.65
CA ALA A 201 -15.20 -36.70 -2.47
C ALA A 201 -15.93 -36.38 -3.79
N LEU A 202 -16.83 -35.38 -3.79
CA LEU A 202 -17.52 -34.93 -5.01
C LEU A 202 -16.66 -33.93 -5.80
N ALA A 203 -15.92 -33.08 -5.12
CA ALA A 203 -15.01 -32.13 -5.75
C ALA A 203 -13.91 -32.83 -6.56
N GLU A 204 -13.44 -34.00 -6.11
CA GLU A 204 -12.47 -34.84 -6.85
C GLU A 204 -13.09 -35.59 -8.04
N ALA A 205 -14.38 -35.94 -7.95
CA ALA A 205 -15.06 -36.75 -8.98
C ALA A 205 -15.72 -35.92 -10.09
N LEU A 206 -16.08 -34.66 -9.82
CA LEU A 206 -16.80 -33.79 -10.74
C LEU A 206 -15.84 -32.96 -11.61
N PRO A 207 -16.27 -32.55 -12.81
CA PRO A 207 -15.48 -31.67 -13.66
C PRO A 207 -15.34 -30.27 -13.03
N ALA A 208 -14.32 -29.53 -13.47
CA ALA A 208 -14.09 -28.16 -13.02
C ALA A 208 -15.34 -27.29 -13.28
N PRO A 209 -15.82 -26.53 -12.27
CA PRO A 209 -17.03 -25.73 -12.40
C PRO A 209 -16.86 -24.61 -13.42
N LEU A 210 -17.87 -24.45 -14.27
CA LEU A 210 -18.04 -23.29 -15.13
C LEU A 210 -18.48 -22.10 -14.26
N THR A 211 -17.67 -21.06 -14.16
CA THR A 211 -18.01 -19.90 -13.33
C THR A 211 -18.80 -18.89 -14.15
N LEU A 212 -20.02 -18.54 -13.70
CA LEU A 212 -20.84 -17.49 -14.28
C LEU A 212 -20.03 -16.19 -14.30
N ALA A 213 -19.92 -15.59 -15.48
CA ALA A 213 -19.08 -14.42 -15.70
C ALA A 213 -19.42 -13.30 -14.70
N PRO A 214 -18.40 -12.68 -14.09
CA PRO A 214 -18.60 -11.50 -13.23
C PRO A 214 -19.19 -10.33 -14.02
N LEU A 215 -19.69 -9.31 -13.32
CA LEU A 215 -20.13 -8.07 -13.97
C LEU A 215 -18.91 -7.28 -14.42
N THR A 216 -18.35 -7.58 -15.59
CA THR A 216 -17.19 -6.82 -16.08
C THR A 216 -17.60 -5.45 -16.64
N ARG A 217 -16.61 -4.58 -16.85
CA ARG A 217 -16.82 -3.28 -17.49
C ARG A 217 -17.46 -3.43 -18.87
N GLU A 218 -17.07 -4.45 -19.64
CA GLU A 218 -17.62 -4.76 -20.97
C GLU A 218 -19.09 -5.16 -20.87
N ILE A 219 -19.45 -5.98 -19.88
CA ILE A 219 -20.84 -6.39 -19.62
C ILE A 219 -21.68 -5.18 -19.21
N ILE A 220 -21.18 -4.32 -18.34
CA ILE A 220 -21.90 -3.09 -17.93
C ILE A 220 -22.08 -2.13 -19.12
N LEU A 221 -21.04 -1.92 -19.94
CA LEU A 221 -21.15 -1.08 -21.14
C LEU A 221 -22.18 -1.64 -22.13
N SER A 222 -22.18 -2.96 -22.33
CA SER A 222 -23.16 -3.64 -23.19
C SER A 222 -24.58 -3.52 -22.63
N LEU A 223 -24.75 -3.67 -21.31
CA LEU A 223 -26.02 -3.48 -20.63
C LEU A 223 -26.56 -2.06 -20.81
N LEU A 224 -25.72 -1.05 -20.60
CA LEU A 224 -26.10 0.35 -20.80
C LEU A 224 -26.46 0.63 -22.27
N HIS A 225 -25.68 0.09 -23.21
CA HIS A 225 -25.93 0.23 -24.65
C HIS A 225 -27.30 -0.34 -25.05
N LEU A 226 -27.63 -1.55 -24.59
CA LEU A 226 -28.88 -2.23 -24.93
C LEU A 226 -30.11 -1.62 -24.22
N THR A 227 -29.90 -0.90 -23.11
CA THR A 227 -30.97 -0.29 -22.30
C THR A 227 -31.30 1.14 -22.75
N TYR A 228 -30.30 1.97 -23.09
CA TYR A 228 -30.45 3.42 -23.29
C TYR A 228 -30.36 3.87 -24.76
N ALA A 229 -30.77 5.11 -25.06
CA ALA A 229 -30.70 5.69 -26.41
C ALA A 229 -29.26 6.03 -26.84
N PRO A 230 -28.93 5.95 -28.15
CA PRO A 230 -27.56 5.99 -28.64
C PRO A 230 -26.96 7.41 -28.75
N SER A 231 -27.09 8.26 -27.72
CA SER A 231 -26.56 9.62 -27.80
C SER A 231 -25.12 9.80 -27.29
N ASP A 232 -24.58 9.01 -26.35
CA ASP A 232 -23.26 9.30 -25.76
C ASP A 232 -22.43 8.08 -25.31
N LEU A 233 -22.36 7.01 -26.12
CA LEU A 233 -21.51 5.83 -25.80
C LEU A 233 -20.01 6.18 -25.67
N ALA A 234 -19.55 7.26 -26.28
CA ALA A 234 -18.13 7.66 -26.29
C ALA A 234 -17.61 8.05 -24.91
N ASN A 235 -18.46 8.60 -24.03
CA ASN A 235 -18.07 9.08 -22.71
C ASN A 235 -18.28 8.05 -21.59
N LEU A 236 -19.09 7.01 -21.84
CA LEU A 236 -19.40 5.99 -20.82
C LEU A 236 -18.18 5.23 -20.29
N PRO A 237 -17.18 4.85 -21.12
CA PRO A 237 -15.97 4.24 -20.59
C PRO A 237 -15.30 5.14 -19.54
N ALA A 238 -15.15 6.45 -19.81
CA ALA A 238 -14.51 7.37 -18.87
C ALA A 238 -15.26 7.53 -17.53
N LEU A 239 -16.57 7.24 -17.49
CA LEU A 239 -17.40 7.34 -16.27
C LEU A 239 -17.41 6.07 -15.42
N LEU A 240 -16.96 4.94 -15.98
CA LEU A 240 -16.92 3.64 -15.31
C LEU A 240 -15.49 3.30 -14.88
N PRO A 241 -15.27 2.83 -13.64
CA PRO A 241 -13.95 2.44 -13.14
C PRO A 241 -13.37 1.22 -13.88
N SER A 242 -12.07 0.97 -13.70
CA SER A 242 -11.40 -0.23 -14.21
C SER A 242 -11.94 -1.50 -13.52
N ALA A 243 -11.99 -2.62 -14.26
CA ALA A 243 -12.87 -3.77 -14.04
C ALA A 243 -12.90 -4.47 -12.67
N ALA A 244 -12.01 -4.15 -11.73
CA ALA A 244 -11.87 -4.86 -10.45
C ALA A 244 -12.96 -4.55 -9.39
N GLU A 245 -13.83 -3.57 -9.61
CA GLU A 245 -14.74 -3.07 -8.56
C GLU A 245 -16.18 -3.62 -8.64
N PHE A 246 -16.60 -4.15 -9.80
CA PHE A 246 -18.01 -4.45 -10.08
C PHE A 246 -18.54 -5.75 -9.45
N ASP A 247 -17.68 -6.68 -9.04
CA ASP A 247 -18.09 -7.93 -8.38
C ASP A 247 -18.84 -7.72 -7.07
N ALA A 248 -18.57 -6.60 -6.41
CA ALA A 248 -19.23 -6.23 -5.18
C ALA A 248 -20.56 -5.47 -5.41
N LEU A 249 -20.94 -5.20 -6.66
CA LEU A 249 -22.18 -4.51 -7.00
C LEU A 249 -23.36 -5.47 -6.84
N SER A 250 -24.17 -5.26 -5.80
CA SER A 250 -25.38 -6.06 -5.60
C SER A 250 -26.39 -5.89 -6.75
N THR A 251 -27.17 -6.94 -7.03
CA THR A 251 -28.27 -6.92 -8.02
C THR A 251 -29.28 -5.80 -7.74
N ALA A 252 -29.54 -5.50 -6.46
CA ALA A 252 -30.42 -4.40 -6.04
C ALA A 252 -29.83 -3.02 -6.38
N ALA A 253 -28.54 -2.81 -6.14
CA ALA A 253 -27.84 -1.58 -6.48
C ALA A 253 -27.79 -1.34 -7.99
N LEU A 254 -27.48 -2.39 -8.77
CA LEU A 254 -27.52 -2.33 -10.23
C LEU A 254 -28.92 -1.99 -10.74
N SER A 255 -29.96 -2.65 -10.22
CA SER A 255 -31.36 -2.36 -10.55
C SER A 255 -31.74 -0.92 -10.26
N PHE A 256 -31.32 -0.37 -9.11
CA PHE A 256 -31.59 1.00 -8.74
C PHE A 256 -30.87 2.00 -9.67
N ALA A 257 -29.62 1.74 -10.00
CA ALA A 257 -28.83 2.60 -10.88
C ALA A 257 -29.45 2.70 -12.29
N LEU A 258 -29.91 1.57 -12.84
CA LEU A 258 -30.55 1.47 -14.16
C LEU A 258 -31.94 2.14 -14.24
N ARG A 259 -32.48 2.65 -13.13
CA ARG A 259 -33.68 3.53 -13.14
C ARG A 259 -33.36 4.96 -13.53
N ALA A 260 -32.10 5.28 -13.80
CA ALA A 260 -31.69 6.60 -14.24
C ALA A 260 -32.31 6.95 -15.61
N PRO A 261 -32.53 8.24 -15.91
CA PRO A 261 -33.13 8.67 -17.17
C PRO A 261 -32.17 8.57 -18.37
N SER A 262 -30.86 8.45 -18.12
CA SER A 262 -29.82 8.40 -19.14
C SER A 262 -28.74 7.36 -18.81
N ALA A 263 -27.99 6.94 -19.83
CA ALA A 263 -26.86 6.01 -19.66
C ALA A 263 -25.74 6.61 -18.80
N GLU A 264 -25.49 7.92 -18.92
CA GLU A 264 -24.48 8.61 -18.12
C GLU A 264 -24.88 8.67 -16.64
N ASP A 265 -26.14 8.99 -16.36
CA ASP A 265 -26.66 8.99 -14.99
C ASP A 265 -26.65 7.58 -14.39
N ALA A 266 -26.96 6.57 -15.19
CA ALA A 266 -26.87 5.18 -14.78
C ALA A 266 -25.42 4.79 -14.46
N ALA A 267 -24.47 5.12 -15.33
CA ALA A 267 -23.04 4.89 -15.10
C ALA A 267 -22.56 5.58 -13.81
N ARG A 268 -22.95 6.85 -13.59
CA ARG A 268 -22.63 7.58 -12.35
C ARG A 268 -23.21 6.90 -11.11
N ARG A 269 -24.46 6.45 -11.17
CA ARG A 269 -25.10 5.74 -10.05
C ARG A 269 -24.48 4.37 -9.79
N ILE A 270 -24.10 3.64 -10.85
CA ILE A 270 -23.36 2.38 -10.73
C ILE A 270 -22.05 2.66 -9.98
N THR A 271 -21.24 3.61 -10.45
CA THR A 271 -19.97 3.99 -9.82
C THR A 271 -20.15 4.43 -8.36
N GLN A 272 -21.22 5.16 -8.04
CA GLN A 272 -21.53 5.56 -6.64
C GLN A 272 -21.95 4.41 -5.74
N ALA A 273 -22.52 3.35 -6.31
CA ALA A 273 -23.02 2.19 -5.59
C ALA A 273 -21.97 1.09 -5.42
N LEU A 274 -20.84 1.18 -6.14
CA LEU A 274 -19.68 0.36 -5.88
C LEU A 274 -19.18 0.63 -4.45
N PRO A 275 -18.64 -0.38 -3.75
CA PRO A 275 -18.02 -0.15 -2.47
C PRO A 275 -16.91 0.88 -2.65
N LYS A 276 -17.05 2.02 -1.98
CA LYS A 276 -15.95 2.97 -1.92
C LYS A 276 -14.74 2.26 -1.31
N PRO A 277 -13.51 2.52 -1.78
CA PRO A 277 -12.32 2.02 -1.13
C PRO A 277 -12.44 2.24 0.37
N ALA A 278 -12.11 1.21 1.15
CA ALA A 278 -12.22 1.22 2.60
C ALA A 278 -11.51 2.47 3.12
N THR A 279 -12.33 3.44 3.57
CA THR A 279 -11.94 4.75 4.12
C THR A 279 -10.78 5.43 3.40
N SER A 280 -11.05 6.34 2.44
CA SER A 280 -10.12 7.44 2.19
C SER A 280 -9.80 8.07 3.55
N PRO A 281 -8.55 8.07 4.02
CA PRO A 281 -8.25 8.51 5.37
C PRO A 281 -8.68 9.98 5.51
N LYS A 282 -9.61 10.26 6.44
CA LYS A 282 -9.80 11.62 6.95
C LYS A 282 -8.51 11.99 7.67
N GLY A 283 -7.63 12.69 6.95
CA GLY A 283 -6.29 12.97 7.41
C GLY A 283 -5.63 14.05 6.55
N PRO A 284 -4.48 14.55 7.01
CA PRO A 284 -3.69 15.52 6.27
C PRO A 284 -3.15 14.88 5.00
N THR A 285 -3.04 15.66 3.94
CA THR A 285 -2.40 15.25 2.69
C THR A 285 -0.90 15.60 2.72
N LEU A 286 -0.13 15.05 1.81
CA LEU A 286 1.26 15.42 1.60
C LEU A 286 1.38 16.90 1.20
N ALA A 287 0.36 17.51 0.60
CA ALA A 287 0.35 18.94 0.28
C ALA A 287 0.31 19.81 1.55
N ASP A 288 -0.29 19.31 2.64
CA ASP A 288 -0.36 20.01 3.93
C ASP A 288 0.94 19.92 4.73
N MET A 289 1.88 19.08 4.29
CA MET A 289 3.17 18.87 4.96
C MET A 289 4.25 19.78 4.36
N THR A 290 4.85 20.63 5.19
CA THR A 290 5.95 21.54 4.83
C THR A 290 7.31 20.92 5.13
N GLY A 291 8.30 21.17 4.26
CA GLY A 291 9.69 20.72 4.43
C GLY A 291 10.24 20.03 3.17
N ASP A 292 11.53 19.75 3.16
CA ASP A 292 12.27 19.12 2.07
C ASP A 292 13.02 17.85 2.52
N GLY A 293 12.60 17.27 3.65
CA GLY A 293 13.19 16.05 4.19
C GLY A 293 13.10 14.86 3.23
N GLU A 294 14.12 14.01 3.23
CA GLU A 294 14.25 12.82 2.36
C GLU A 294 13.00 11.92 2.40
N ALA A 295 12.41 11.74 3.59
CA ALA A 295 11.20 10.95 3.78
C ALA A 295 9.97 11.53 3.07
N LEU A 296 9.81 12.86 3.08
CA LEU A 296 8.70 13.52 2.42
C LEU A 296 8.86 13.48 0.90
N ILE A 297 10.09 13.66 0.40
CA ILE A 297 10.41 13.53 -1.03
C ILE A 297 10.12 12.11 -1.52
N ALA A 298 10.58 11.09 -0.79
CA ALA A 298 10.33 9.69 -1.11
C ALA A 298 8.82 9.37 -1.11
N ALA A 299 8.09 9.85 -0.11
CA ALA A 299 6.64 9.67 0.00
C ALA A 299 5.89 10.31 -1.19
N ARG A 300 6.24 11.53 -1.58
CA ARG A 300 5.64 12.21 -2.76
C ARG A 300 5.87 11.41 -4.03
N ARG A 301 7.11 10.98 -4.27
CA ARG A 301 7.45 10.20 -5.46
C ARG A 301 6.67 8.90 -5.55
N ILE A 302 6.54 8.17 -4.45
CA ILE A 302 5.77 6.91 -4.42
C ILE A 302 4.28 7.15 -4.71
N VAL A 303 3.70 8.24 -4.19
CA VAL A 303 2.31 8.62 -4.47
C VAL A 303 2.11 9.04 -5.93
N GLU A 304 3.06 9.79 -6.49
CA GLU A 304 3.06 10.19 -7.91
C GLU A 304 3.17 8.96 -8.82
N ASP A 305 4.10 8.05 -8.54
CA ASP A 305 4.29 6.80 -9.28
C ASP A 305 3.02 5.92 -9.22
N LEU A 306 2.35 5.86 -8.07
CA LEU A 306 1.08 5.13 -7.93
C LEU A 306 -0.02 5.74 -8.81
N ALA A 307 -0.11 7.07 -8.89
CA ALA A 307 -1.07 7.75 -9.76
C ALA A 307 -0.79 7.47 -11.24
N LEU A 308 0.49 7.44 -11.65
CA LEU A 308 0.88 7.06 -13.01
C LEU A 308 0.48 5.62 -13.33
N TRP A 309 0.70 4.68 -12.41
CA TRP A 309 0.23 3.29 -12.59
C TRP A 309 -1.30 3.21 -12.68
N GLN A 310 -2.05 3.93 -11.84
CA GLN A 310 -3.52 3.97 -11.91
C GLN A 310 -4.04 4.51 -13.25
N SER A 311 -3.30 5.43 -13.87
CA SER A 311 -3.62 5.96 -15.21
C SER A 311 -3.19 5.04 -16.37
N GLY A 312 -2.43 3.98 -16.08
CA GLY A 312 -1.90 3.04 -17.08
C GLY A 312 -0.64 3.51 -17.80
N GLU A 313 -0.02 4.61 -17.36
CA GLU A 313 1.20 5.18 -17.97
C GLU A 313 2.46 4.38 -17.62
N VAL A 314 2.48 3.70 -16.47
CA VAL A 314 3.64 2.94 -15.96
C VAL A 314 3.19 1.55 -15.50
N ALA A 315 4.00 0.52 -15.77
CA ALA A 315 3.73 -0.84 -15.33
C ALA A 315 4.04 -1.04 -13.84
N TRP A 316 3.26 -1.89 -13.15
CA TRP A 316 3.45 -2.17 -11.72
C TRP A 316 4.87 -2.64 -11.37
N THR A 317 5.51 -3.37 -12.27
CA THR A 317 6.88 -3.90 -12.10
C THR A 317 7.94 -2.81 -11.93
N ASP A 318 7.68 -1.62 -12.47
CA ASP A 318 8.61 -0.50 -12.51
C ASP A 318 8.47 0.42 -11.29
N LEU A 319 7.44 0.21 -10.46
CA LEU A 319 7.16 0.98 -9.26
C LEU A 319 7.99 0.51 -8.07
N THR A 320 8.31 1.47 -7.19
CA THR A 320 8.79 1.16 -5.83
C THR A 320 7.60 0.71 -4.99
N ARG A 321 7.55 -0.58 -4.67
CA ARG A 321 6.38 -1.23 -4.03
C ARG A 321 6.42 -1.20 -2.51
N SER A 322 7.53 -0.78 -1.92
CA SER A 322 7.70 -0.79 -0.48
C SER A 322 8.65 0.30 0.05
N LEU A 323 8.31 0.81 1.22
CA LEU A 323 9.02 1.87 1.93
C LEU A 323 9.15 1.51 3.41
N LEU A 324 10.37 1.58 3.95
CA LEU A 324 10.62 1.49 5.39
C LEU A 324 11.03 2.86 5.93
N LEU A 325 10.21 3.41 6.83
CA LEU A 325 10.49 4.62 7.59
C LEU A 325 11.15 4.24 8.92
N PHE A 326 12.34 4.78 9.20
CA PHE A 326 13.03 4.53 10.46
C PHE A 326 13.52 5.82 11.13
N GLY A 327 13.48 5.87 12.45
CA GLY A 327 13.95 7.03 13.21
C GLY A 327 13.32 7.12 14.59
N PRO A 328 13.66 8.14 15.39
CA PRO A 328 13.18 8.27 16.77
C PRO A 328 11.64 8.20 16.89
N PRO A 329 11.10 7.80 18.05
CA PRO A 329 9.67 7.85 18.29
C PRO A 329 9.14 9.28 18.17
N GLY A 330 7.87 9.43 17.77
CA GLY A 330 7.23 10.74 17.72
C GLY A 330 7.64 11.67 16.56
N THR A 331 8.49 11.22 15.62
CA THR A 331 8.92 12.03 14.46
C THR A 331 7.89 12.12 13.33
N GLY A 332 6.74 11.44 13.45
CA GLY A 332 5.66 11.51 12.47
C GLY A 332 5.67 10.43 11.39
N LYS A 333 6.35 9.29 11.61
CA LYS A 333 6.34 8.13 10.68
C LYS A 333 4.92 7.68 10.29
N THR A 334 4.07 7.44 11.30
CA THR A 334 2.65 7.05 11.13
C THR A 334 1.83 8.17 10.46
N TYR A 335 2.15 9.43 10.78
CA TYR A 335 1.48 10.60 10.20
C TYR A 335 1.78 10.73 8.70
N LEU A 336 3.05 10.57 8.31
CA LEU A 336 3.49 10.59 6.92
C LEU A 336 2.85 9.45 6.11
N ALA A 337 2.80 8.23 6.65
CA ALA A 337 2.17 7.10 5.97
C ALA A 337 0.67 7.33 5.72
N ARG A 338 -0.05 7.89 6.70
CA ARG A 338 -1.46 8.27 6.52
C ARG A 338 -1.63 9.35 5.45
N ALA A 339 -0.72 10.32 5.42
CA ALA A 339 -0.74 11.37 4.41
C ALA A 339 -0.50 10.85 2.98
N MET A 340 0.31 9.80 2.83
CA MET A 340 0.45 9.10 1.54
C MET A 340 -0.89 8.51 1.08
N GLY A 341 -1.58 7.77 1.95
CA GLY A 341 -2.91 7.22 1.66
C GLY A 341 -3.94 8.28 1.28
N ALA A 342 -3.96 9.39 2.03
CA ALA A 342 -4.87 10.50 1.76
C ALA A 342 -4.59 11.17 0.40
N SER A 343 -3.31 11.37 0.07
CA SER A 343 -2.89 12.06 -1.16
C SER A 343 -3.10 11.21 -2.40
N ALA A 344 -2.88 9.91 -2.28
CA ALA A 344 -3.14 8.94 -3.34
C ALA A 344 -4.64 8.65 -3.53
N ASN A 345 -5.50 9.06 -2.57
CA ASN A 345 -6.92 8.71 -2.54
C ASN A 345 -7.18 7.20 -2.68
N VAL A 346 -6.38 6.40 -1.97
CA VAL A 346 -6.45 4.93 -1.96
C VAL A 346 -6.85 4.41 -0.58
N SER A 347 -7.24 3.13 -0.51
CA SER A 347 -7.53 2.47 0.78
C SER A 347 -6.29 2.48 1.66
N PHE A 348 -6.44 2.82 2.95
CA PHE A 348 -5.34 2.80 3.92
C PHE A 348 -5.59 1.73 4.98
N VAL A 349 -4.84 0.64 4.92
CA VAL A 349 -4.90 -0.45 5.90
C VAL A 349 -3.78 -0.25 6.90
N SER A 350 -4.13 -0.08 8.16
CA SER A 350 -3.16 0.07 9.26
C SER A 350 -3.08 -1.23 10.05
N ALA A 351 -1.86 -1.67 10.33
CA ALA A 351 -1.59 -2.79 11.21
C ALA A 351 -0.31 -2.53 12.00
N GLY A 352 -0.04 -3.33 13.03
CA GLY A 352 1.20 -3.23 13.78
C GLY A 352 1.52 -4.50 14.54
N PHE A 353 2.81 -4.72 14.83
CA PHE A 353 3.20 -5.89 15.61
C PHE A 353 2.64 -5.88 17.04
N GLY A 354 2.52 -4.70 17.66
CA GLY A 354 1.86 -4.57 18.97
C GLY A 354 0.40 -4.99 18.93
N GLU A 355 -0.34 -4.63 17.88
CA GLU A 355 -1.75 -5.00 17.68
C GLU A 355 -1.90 -6.51 17.48
N TRP A 356 -1.09 -7.12 16.60
CA TRP A 356 -1.14 -8.57 16.37
C TRP A 356 -0.77 -9.36 17.62
N GLN A 357 0.20 -8.89 18.42
CA GLN A 357 0.57 -9.54 19.68
C GLN A 357 -0.55 -9.45 20.73
N ALA A 358 -1.36 -8.39 20.72
CA ALA A 358 -2.47 -8.22 21.64
C ALA A 358 -3.60 -9.25 21.45
N GLU A 359 -3.72 -9.85 20.26
CA GLU A 359 -4.69 -10.93 19.95
C GLU A 359 -4.42 -12.24 20.72
N GLY A 360 -3.28 -12.34 21.40
CA GLY A 360 -2.98 -13.40 22.36
C GLY A 360 -1.94 -14.40 21.86
N HIS A 361 -2.27 -15.69 21.88
CA HIS A 361 -1.29 -16.74 21.58
C HIS A 361 -0.84 -16.72 20.11
N LEU A 362 0.33 -17.30 19.83
CA LEU A 362 1.01 -17.26 18.52
C LEU A 362 0.07 -17.50 17.33
N GLY A 363 -0.76 -18.55 17.37
CA GLY A 363 -1.71 -18.85 16.30
C GLY A 363 -2.67 -17.70 15.95
N LYS A 364 -3.22 -17.00 16.96
CA LYS A 364 -4.12 -15.85 16.75
C LYS A 364 -3.36 -14.64 16.21
N MET A 365 -2.18 -14.36 16.74
CA MET A 365 -1.30 -13.31 16.22
C MET A 365 -0.99 -13.53 14.74
N LEU A 366 -0.62 -14.75 14.34
CA LEU A 366 -0.31 -15.08 12.95
C LEU A 366 -1.56 -14.98 12.06
N ALA A 367 -2.73 -15.38 12.56
CA ALA A 367 -3.99 -15.25 11.82
C ALA A 367 -4.36 -13.77 11.61
N ALA A 368 -4.22 -12.93 12.64
CA ALA A 368 -4.46 -11.49 12.56
C ALA A 368 -3.51 -10.82 11.57
N MET A 369 -2.22 -11.17 11.60
CA MET A 369 -1.23 -10.71 10.61
C MET A 369 -1.68 -11.05 9.19
N ARG A 370 -2.02 -12.32 8.92
CA ARG A 370 -2.50 -12.75 7.58
C ARG A 370 -3.76 -12.00 7.17
N ALA A 371 -4.67 -11.75 8.11
CA ALA A 371 -5.90 -11.01 7.85
C ALA A 371 -5.61 -9.57 7.41
N SER A 372 -4.71 -8.84 8.10
CA SER A 372 -4.32 -7.48 7.70
C SER A 372 -3.72 -7.42 6.29
N PHE A 373 -2.84 -8.36 5.93
CA PHE A 373 -2.26 -8.43 4.58
C PHE A 373 -3.31 -8.81 3.53
N ALA A 374 -4.22 -9.73 3.84
CA ALA A 374 -5.32 -10.11 2.94
C ALA A 374 -6.31 -8.96 2.73
N GLU A 375 -6.61 -8.19 3.77
CA GLU A 375 -7.45 -7.00 3.70
C GLU A 375 -6.86 -5.93 2.78
N ALA A 376 -5.54 -5.67 2.89
CA ALA A 376 -4.85 -4.74 2.00
C ALA A 376 -4.91 -5.18 0.53
N ARG A 377 -4.67 -6.47 0.26
CA ARG A 377 -4.79 -7.05 -1.10
C ARG A 377 -6.22 -6.96 -1.65
N LYS A 378 -7.23 -7.23 -0.81
CA LYS A 378 -8.64 -7.11 -1.19
C LYS A 378 -9.06 -5.66 -1.46
N SER A 379 -8.40 -4.70 -0.82
CA SER A 379 -8.72 -3.27 -0.91
C SER A 379 -7.87 -2.53 -1.95
N ALA A 380 -7.13 -3.25 -2.80
CA ALA A 380 -6.29 -2.66 -3.85
C ALA A 380 -7.14 -1.80 -4.82
N PRO A 381 -6.69 -0.59 -5.21
CA PRO A 381 -5.42 0.02 -4.84
C PRO A 381 -5.37 0.48 -3.38
N SER A 382 -4.28 0.13 -2.68
CA SER A 382 -4.16 0.40 -1.24
C SER A 382 -2.71 0.65 -0.78
N ILE A 383 -2.61 1.28 0.39
CA ILE A 383 -1.37 1.36 1.18
C ILE A 383 -1.57 0.52 2.44
N LEU A 384 -0.70 -0.47 2.63
CA LEU A 384 -0.59 -1.25 3.87
C LEU A 384 0.49 -0.64 4.76
N PHE A 385 0.08 0.01 5.84
CA PHE A 385 0.98 0.54 6.85
C PHE A 385 1.19 -0.46 7.99
N ILE A 386 2.45 -0.73 8.33
CA ILE A 386 2.84 -1.67 9.39
C ILE A 386 3.74 -0.94 10.39
N ASP A 387 3.21 -0.64 11.58
CA ASP A 387 3.95 0.02 12.65
C ASP A 387 4.73 -0.96 13.53
N GLU A 388 5.75 -0.44 14.22
CA GLU A 388 6.57 -1.14 15.22
C GLU A 388 7.16 -2.48 14.73
N ILE A 389 7.71 -2.52 13.51
CA ILE A 389 8.29 -3.75 12.94
C ILE A 389 9.43 -4.31 13.82
N ASP A 390 10.11 -3.46 14.57
CA ASP A 390 11.13 -3.83 15.57
C ASP A 390 10.61 -4.71 16.71
N ALA A 391 9.31 -4.72 16.99
CA ALA A 391 8.71 -5.64 17.96
C ALA A 391 8.80 -7.12 17.52
N ALA A 392 9.00 -7.39 16.22
CA ALA A 392 9.32 -8.74 15.72
C ALA A 392 10.72 -9.19 16.18
N GLY A 393 11.64 -8.23 16.36
CA GLY A 393 13.05 -8.42 16.63
C GLY A 393 13.80 -9.13 15.50
N SER A 394 14.91 -9.77 15.86
CA SER A 394 15.77 -10.54 14.96
C SER A 394 15.84 -12.01 15.38
N ARG A 395 15.80 -12.93 14.41
CA ARG A 395 16.00 -14.38 14.66
C ARG A 395 17.36 -14.73 15.25
N TRP A 396 18.30 -13.79 15.13
CA TRP A 396 19.68 -13.92 15.58
C TRP A 396 19.91 -13.42 17.00
N ALA A 397 18.89 -12.85 17.65
CA ALA A 397 19.01 -12.36 19.02
C ALA A 397 19.46 -13.47 20.00
N PRO A 398 20.23 -13.14 21.06
CA PRO A 398 20.85 -14.14 21.95
C PRO A 398 19.85 -14.97 22.75
N ASP A 399 18.66 -14.43 23.01
CA ASP A 399 17.68 -15.01 23.93
C ASP A 399 17.12 -16.37 23.42
N ARG A 400 17.45 -17.43 24.16
CA ARG A 400 17.14 -18.84 23.83
C ARG A 400 15.68 -19.20 24.07
N HIS A 401 14.98 -18.54 24.99
CA HIS A 401 13.64 -18.99 25.39
C HIS A 401 12.53 -18.64 24.38
N ASN A 402 12.76 -17.67 23.50
CA ASN A 402 11.76 -17.21 22.52
C ASN A 402 12.23 -17.27 21.06
N ARG A 403 13.23 -18.10 20.75
CA ARG A 403 13.86 -18.16 19.41
C ARG A 403 12.92 -18.78 18.36
N GLU A 404 12.26 -19.89 18.69
CA GLU A 404 11.39 -20.59 17.74
C GLU A 404 10.12 -19.79 17.43
N TYR A 405 9.51 -19.21 18.46
CA TYR A 405 8.39 -18.28 18.32
C TYR A 405 8.72 -17.12 17.37
N ARG A 406 9.81 -16.39 17.61
CA ARG A 406 10.25 -15.29 16.74
C ARG A 406 10.56 -15.75 15.33
N ARG A 407 11.15 -16.94 15.18
CA ARG A 407 11.44 -17.53 13.86
C ARG A 407 10.15 -17.74 13.06
N GLN A 408 9.10 -18.26 13.69
CA GLN A 408 7.80 -18.47 13.05
C GLN A 408 7.10 -17.16 12.69
N VAL A 409 7.11 -16.17 13.59
CA VAL A 409 6.56 -14.83 13.35
C VAL A 409 7.25 -14.16 12.16
N ILE A 410 8.58 -14.11 12.16
CA ILE A 410 9.34 -13.43 11.09
C ILE A 410 9.18 -14.20 9.77
N ASN A 411 9.20 -15.54 9.76
CA ASN A 411 8.94 -16.31 8.55
C ASN A 411 7.56 -16.02 7.95
N THR A 412 6.53 -15.93 8.79
CA THR A 412 5.16 -15.63 8.33
C THR A 412 5.09 -14.22 7.77
N PHE A 413 5.68 -13.25 8.46
CA PHE A 413 5.75 -11.87 8.01
C PHE A 413 6.44 -11.73 6.65
N LEU A 414 7.59 -12.41 6.46
CA LEU A 414 8.28 -12.43 5.18
C LEU A 414 7.45 -13.05 4.07
N ALA A 415 6.75 -14.15 4.35
CA ALA A 415 5.89 -14.81 3.37
C ALA A 415 4.75 -13.89 2.92
N GLU A 416 4.16 -13.13 3.85
CA GLU A 416 3.10 -12.17 3.54
C GLU A 416 3.62 -10.94 2.76
N ILE A 417 4.81 -10.41 3.09
CA ILE A 417 5.46 -9.37 2.28
C ILE A 417 5.68 -9.89 0.86
N ASP A 418 6.32 -11.06 0.71
CA ASP A 418 6.63 -11.63 -0.59
C ASP A 418 5.35 -11.89 -1.41
N ALA A 419 4.25 -12.28 -0.76
CA ALA A 419 2.94 -12.46 -1.39
C ALA A 419 2.30 -11.14 -1.82
N THR A 420 2.37 -10.10 -0.98
CA THR A 420 1.77 -8.79 -1.28
C THR A 420 2.56 -7.98 -2.31
N VAL A 421 3.89 -8.02 -2.29
CA VAL A 421 4.72 -7.36 -3.32
C VAL A 421 4.51 -7.95 -4.72
N ARG A 422 4.08 -9.23 -4.79
CA ARG A 422 3.67 -9.90 -6.04
C ARG A 422 2.25 -9.54 -6.49
N ALA A 423 1.38 -9.11 -5.59
CA ALA A 423 0.06 -8.63 -5.95
C ALA A 423 0.16 -7.20 -6.49
N GLU A 424 -0.58 -6.89 -7.55
CA GLU A 424 -0.63 -5.53 -8.09
C GLU A 424 -1.50 -4.62 -7.22
N GLY A 425 -1.13 -3.34 -7.12
CA GLY A 425 -1.94 -2.31 -6.48
C GLY A 425 -1.80 -2.18 -4.96
N VAL A 426 -0.85 -2.87 -4.31
CA VAL A 426 -0.59 -2.68 -2.86
C VAL A 426 0.82 -2.16 -2.60
N ILE A 427 0.92 -0.98 -1.99
CA ILE A 427 2.20 -0.43 -1.51
C ILE A 427 2.36 -0.73 -0.02
N ILE A 428 3.49 -1.31 0.37
CA ILE A 428 3.78 -1.63 1.78
C ILE A 428 4.63 -0.53 2.40
N VAL A 429 4.13 0.11 3.46
CA VAL A 429 4.87 1.12 4.23
C VAL A 429 5.13 0.59 5.64
N GLY A 430 6.39 0.36 6.00
CA GLY A 430 6.79 -0.06 7.33
C GLY A 430 7.31 1.10 8.16
N ALA A 431 7.10 1.07 9.47
CA ALA A 431 7.73 1.99 10.42
C ALA A 431 8.48 1.24 11.53
N THR A 432 9.63 1.77 11.93
CA THR A 432 10.43 1.25 13.04
C THR A 432 11.18 2.36 13.77
N ASN A 433 11.48 2.16 15.05
CA ASN A 433 12.32 3.09 15.81
C ASN A 433 13.82 2.81 15.60
N ASP A 434 14.20 1.53 15.54
CA ASP A 434 15.59 1.11 15.31
C ASP A 434 15.69 0.10 14.16
N ARG A 435 16.23 0.58 13.04
CA ARG A 435 16.51 -0.26 11.87
C ARG A 435 17.46 -1.43 12.19
N ASN A 436 18.40 -1.27 13.13
CA ASN A 436 19.39 -2.31 13.45
C ASN A 436 18.79 -3.46 14.28
N ALA A 437 17.64 -3.25 14.91
CA ALA A 437 16.92 -4.29 15.65
C ALA A 437 16.20 -5.29 14.72
N LEU A 438 15.98 -4.91 13.45
CA LEU A 438 15.26 -5.72 12.47
C LEU A 438 16.05 -6.95 12.01
N ASP A 439 15.33 -8.02 11.67
CA ASP A 439 15.91 -9.15 10.97
C ASP A 439 16.46 -8.71 9.59
N PRO A 440 17.74 -8.98 9.26
CA PRO A 440 18.33 -8.59 7.97
C PRO A 440 17.56 -9.11 6.75
N ALA A 441 16.78 -10.19 6.89
CA ALA A 441 15.96 -10.71 5.82
C ALA A 441 14.81 -9.77 5.42
N ILE A 442 14.34 -8.92 6.33
CA ILE A 442 13.29 -7.92 6.05
C ILE A 442 13.82 -6.82 5.11
N LEU A 443 15.10 -6.45 5.28
CA LEU A 443 15.78 -5.38 4.55
C LEU A 443 16.34 -5.81 3.18
N ARG A 444 16.00 -7.01 2.70
CA ARG A 444 16.51 -7.51 1.42
C ARG A 444 15.72 -6.91 0.25
N PRO A 445 16.38 -6.68 -0.90
CA PRO A 445 15.68 -6.29 -2.13
C PRO A 445 14.54 -7.26 -2.47
N GLY A 446 13.41 -6.73 -2.94
CA GLY A 446 12.16 -7.44 -3.18
C GLY A 446 11.22 -7.50 -1.97
N ARG A 447 11.60 -6.89 -0.84
CA ARG A 447 10.77 -6.79 0.38
C ARG A 447 10.55 -5.35 0.76
N PHE A 448 11.44 -4.75 1.53
CA PHE A 448 11.52 -3.30 1.68
C PHE A 448 12.66 -2.79 0.79
N ASP A 449 12.29 -2.17 -0.33
CA ASP A 449 13.26 -1.74 -1.34
C ASP A 449 13.85 -0.38 -0.98
N LEU A 450 13.01 0.54 -0.50
CA LEU A 450 13.41 1.87 -0.11
C LEU A 450 13.42 1.99 1.43
N HIS A 451 14.54 2.45 1.98
CA HIS A 451 14.70 2.68 3.42
C HIS A 451 15.05 4.14 3.64
N VAL A 452 14.20 4.88 4.37
CA VAL A 452 14.38 6.32 4.56
C VAL A 452 14.36 6.69 6.03
N ALA A 453 15.34 7.51 6.44
CA ALA A 453 15.40 8.03 7.79
C ALA A 453 14.38 9.16 7.97
N VAL A 454 13.65 9.13 9.10
CA VAL A 454 12.78 10.21 9.57
C VAL A 454 13.41 10.80 10.84
N PRO A 455 14.37 11.73 10.69
CA PRO A 455 15.05 12.33 11.83
C PRO A 455 14.09 13.24 12.63
N LEU A 456 14.58 13.80 13.73
CA LEU A 456 13.87 14.86 14.42
C LEU A 456 13.62 16.05 13.48
N PRO A 457 12.44 16.69 13.57
CA PRO A 457 12.10 17.80 12.70
C PRO A 457 13.09 18.96 12.86
N ASP A 458 13.29 19.69 11.76
CA ASP A 458 14.02 20.96 11.76
C ASP A 458 13.09 22.12 12.11
N ALA A 459 13.67 23.31 12.30
CA ALA A 459 12.90 24.51 12.58
C ALA A 459 11.82 24.76 11.51
N ALA A 460 12.08 24.44 10.24
CA ALA A 460 11.12 24.59 9.16
C ALA A 460 9.91 23.64 9.29
N ALA A 461 10.15 22.35 9.56
CA ALA A 461 9.11 21.37 9.82
C ALA A 461 8.32 21.69 11.09
N LEU A 462 9.00 22.17 12.15
CA LEU A 462 8.37 22.61 13.40
C LEU A 462 7.45 23.83 13.20
N ILE A 463 7.81 24.76 12.30
CA ILE A 463 6.91 25.86 11.89
C ILE A 463 5.62 25.30 11.31
N GLY A 464 5.71 24.31 10.41
CA GLY A 464 4.52 23.66 9.84
C GLY A 464 3.64 23.00 10.89
N VAL A 465 4.25 22.29 11.84
CA VAL A 465 3.52 21.70 12.97
C VAL A 465 2.85 22.80 13.81
N LEU A 466 3.52 23.90 14.10
CA LEU A 466 2.95 25.03 14.84
C LEU A 466 1.79 25.68 14.08
N GLN A 467 1.97 25.98 12.79
CA GLN A 467 0.94 26.58 11.92
C GLN A 467 -0.33 25.74 11.85
N ALA A 468 -0.20 24.41 11.87
CA ALA A 468 -1.36 23.51 11.90
C ALA A 468 -2.17 23.58 13.21
N HIS A 469 -1.58 24.07 14.31
CA HIS A 469 -2.19 24.02 15.63
C HIS A 469 -2.49 25.39 16.26
N VAL A 470 -1.79 26.46 15.86
CA VAL A 470 -1.92 27.79 16.42
C VAL A 470 -1.88 28.86 15.33
N ASP A 471 -2.74 29.86 15.45
CA ASP A 471 -2.78 31.02 14.56
C ASP A 471 -1.96 32.14 15.20
N LEU A 472 -0.70 32.28 14.76
CA LEU A 472 0.25 33.27 15.25
C LEU A 472 1.01 33.90 14.08
N PRO A 473 1.49 35.15 14.23
CA PRO A 473 2.39 35.78 13.26
C PRO A 473 3.65 34.95 12.97
N ASP A 474 4.14 35.01 11.73
CA ASP A 474 5.29 34.24 11.25
C ASP A 474 6.57 34.44 12.09
N ASP A 475 6.82 35.63 12.61
CA ASP A 475 7.96 35.93 13.48
C ASP A 475 7.86 35.19 14.82
N GLN A 476 6.65 35.07 15.37
CA GLN A 476 6.39 34.34 16.61
C GLN A 476 6.47 32.83 16.40
N LEU A 477 5.95 32.33 15.27
CA LEU A 477 6.08 30.93 14.87
C LEU A 477 7.54 30.52 14.71
N ARG A 478 8.35 31.35 14.03
CA ARG A 478 9.81 31.13 13.89
C ARG A 478 10.50 31.11 15.25
N SER A 479 10.16 32.05 16.14
CA SER A 479 10.73 32.10 17.49
C SER A 479 10.38 30.86 18.32
N LEU A 480 9.13 30.39 18.24
CA LEU A 480 8.70 29.16 18.92
C LEU A 480 9.34 27.92 18.32
N ALA A 481 9.47 27.85 17.00
CA ALA A 481 10.09 26.72 16.30
C ALA A 481 11.57 26.59 16.64
N GLN A 482 12.30 27.71 16.72
CA GLN A 482 13.68 27.73 17.22
C GLN A 482 13.74 27.18 18.64
N ALA A 483 12.87 27.65 19.54
CA ALA A 483 12.82 27.17 20.91
C ALA A 483 12.37 25.70 21.04
N ALA A 484 11.72 25.15 20.01
CA ALA A 484 11.27 23.76 19.92
C ALA A 484 12.29 22.82 19.29
N VAL A 485 13.45 23.33 18.82
CA VAL A 485 14.50 22.49 18.21
C VAL A 485 14.89 21.37 19.18
N GLY A 486 15.01 20.16 18.63
CA GLY A 486 15.29 18.95 19.41
C GLY A 486 14.05 18.24 19.97
N MET A 487 12.86 18.84 19.88
CA MET A 487 11.59 18.14 20.18
C MET A 487 11.14 17.28 18.99
N SER A 488 10.52 16.13 19.26
CA SER A 488 9.78 15.42 18.22
C SER A 488 8.48 16.16 17.88
N ALA A 489 7.87 15.84 16.73
CA ALA A 489 6.58 16.42 16.36
C ALA A 489 5.49 16.07 17.40
N ALA A 490 5.55 14.86 17.96
CA ALA A 490 4.64 14.43 19.02
C ALA A 490 4.87 15.20 20.34
N ASP A 491 6.12 15.48 20.71
CA ASP A 491 6.43 16.26 21.92
C ASP A 491 5.94 17.70 21.77
N LEU A 492 6.13 18.30 20.60
CA LEU A 492 5.66 19.65 20.31
C LEU A 492 4.13 19.72 20.38
N ASP A 493 3.42 18.77 19.77
CA ASP A 493 1.97 18.70 19.86
C ASP A 493 1.49 18.50 21.32
N ALA A 494 2.16 17.64 22.10
CA ALA A 494 1.88 17.49 23.52
C ALA A 494 2.09 18.80 24.31
N ALA A 495 3.16 19.56 24.02
CA ALA A 495 3.40 20.87 24.63
C ALA A 495 2.30 21.88 24.28
N ILE A 496 1.86 21.93 23.02
CA ILE A 496 0.77 22.81 22.57
C ILE A 496 -0.54 22.42 23.25
N ARG A 497 -0.86 21.12 23.30
CA ARG A 497 -2.06 20.61 24.00
C ARG A 497 -2.05 20.97 25.48
N THR A 498 -0.88 20.90 26.12
CA THR A 498 -0.69 21.30 27.53
C THR A 498 -0.90 22.80 27.71
N ALA A 499 -0.31 23.64 26.85
CA ALA A 499 -0.49 25.10 26.89
C ALA A 499 -1.97 25.48 26.75
N LYS A 500 -2.69 24.87 25.78
CA LYS A 500 -4.13 25.04 25.60
C LYS A 500 -4.91 24.59 26.84
N SER A 501 -4.49 23.51 27.50
CA SER A 501 -5.13 23.02 28.73
C SER A 501 -4.98 24.01 29.89
N SER A 502 -3.78 24.57 30.09
CA SER A 502 -3.52 25.58 31.12
C SER A 502 -4.36 26.84 30.89
N ALA A 503 -4.41 27.37 29.66
CA ALA A 503 -5.22 28.53 29.32
C ALA A 503 -6.72 28.29 29.59
N ARG A 504 -7.24 27.10 29.24
CA ARG A 504 -8.63 26.70 29.54
C ARG A 504 -8.91 26.61 31.05
N ALA A 505 -7.97 26.07 31.84
CA ALA A 505 -8.13 25.98 33.29
C ALA A 505 -8.25 27.37 33.94
N GLU A 506 -7.54 28.36 33.39
CA GLU A 506 -7.58 29.77 33.80
C GLU A 506 -8.73 30.56 33.15
N LYS A 507 -9.60 29.90 32.36
CA LYS A 507 -10.75 30.49 31.64
C LYS A 507 -10.38 31.68 30.74
N ARG A 508 -9.21 31.63 30.11
CA ARG A 508 -8.74 32.64 29.16
C ARG A 508 -8.34 32.02 27.82
N LEU A 509 -8.10 32.88 26.83
CA LEU A 509 -7.57 32.45 25.53
C LEU A 509 -6.10 32.05 25.66
N LEU A 510 -5.63 31.22 24.73
CA LEU A 510 -4.23 30.84 24.63
C LEU A 510 -3.41 32.07 24.27
N GLU A 511 -2.36 32.34 25.05
CA GLU A 511 -1.44 33.44 24.81
C GLU A 511 -0.03 32.91 24.50
N LEU A 512 0.80 33.73 23.84
CA LEU A 512 2.16 33.34 23.43
C LEU A 512 3.03 32.88 24.62
N HIS A 513 2.84 33.44 25.81
CA HIS A 513 3.62 33.04 26.99
C HIS A 513 3.29 31.62 27.46
N ASP A 514 2.09 31.10 27.19
CA ASP A 514 1.73 29.72 27.54
C ASP A 514 2.51 28.72 26.68
N LEU A 515 2.57 29.01 25.38
CA LEU A 515 3.33 28.23 24.42
C LEU A 515 4.83 28.31 24.75
N ARG A 516 5.36 29.50 25.03
CA ARG A 516 6.76 29.67 25.45
C ARG A 516 7.08 28.90 26.72
N ARG A 517 6.18 28.88 27.70
CA ARG A 517 6.37 28.12 28.95
C ARG A 517 6.50 26.62 28.70
N GLN A 518 5.71 26.07 27.77
CA GLN A 518 5.70 24.63 27.48
C GLN A 518 6.78 24.20 26.47
N ILE A 519 7.05 25.02 25.47
CA ILE A 519 7.98 24.73 24.36
C ILE A 519 9.41 25.12 24.72
N GLY A 520 9.60 26.32 25.29
CA GLY A 520 10.91 26.95 25.49
C GLY A 520 11.75 26.39 26.63
N GLY A 521 11.72 25.08 26.90
CA GLY A 521 12.47 24.52 28.05
C GLY A 521 13.99 24.64 27.92
N LEU A 522 14.53 24.92 26.73
CA LEU A 522 15.93 25.32 26.58
C LEU A 522 16.22 26.67 27.27
N GLN A 523 15.24 27.58 27.44
CA GLN A 523 15.41 28.78 28.26
C GLN A 523 15.42 28.50 29.77
N GLN A 524 15.08 27.27 30.20
CA GLN A 524 15.23 26.83 31.60
C GLN A 524 16.50 26.00 31.83
N SER A 525 17.23 25.63 30.77
CA SER A 525 18.54 24.98 30.90
C SER A 525 19.59 26.02 31.29
N ASP A 526 20.42 25.69 32.28
CA ASP A 526 21.54 26.52 32.71
C ASP A 526 22.42 26.87 31.50
N PRO A 527 22.72 28.17 31.22
CA PRO A 527 23.61 28.56 30.13
C PRO A 527 24.95 27.82 30.13
N ALA A 528 25.45 27.41 31.30
CA ALA A 528 26.66 26.60 31.41
C ALA A 528 26.48 25.18 30.83
N VAL A 529 25.29 24.60 30.94
CA VAL A 529 24.95 23.29 30.34
C VAL A 529 24.87 23.43 28.82
N ILE A 530 24.18 24.46 28.32
CA ILE A 530 24.07 24.70 26.87
C ILE A 530 25.46 24.91 26.25
N TRP A 531 26.30 25.72 26.89
CA TRP A 531 27.68 25.95 26.44
C TRP A 531 28.51 24.66 26.42
N ARG A 532 28.40 23.83 27.46
CA ARG A 532 29.09 22.54 27.53
C ARG A 532 28.63 21.59 26.43
N THR A 533 27.33 21.48 26.22
CA THR A 533 26.76 20.67 25.13
C THR A 533 27.21 21.18 23.77
N ALA A 534 27.23 22.50 23.54
CA ALA A 534 27.70 23.05 22.28
C ALA A 534 29.17 22.71 21.99
N ILE A 535 30.04 22.82 23.01
CA ILE A 535 31.45 22.41 22.89
C ILE A 535 31.54 20.91 22.56
N HIS A 536 30.74 20.09 23.24
CA HIS A 536 30.72 18.64 23.04
C HIS A 536 30.40 18.29 21.58
N GLU A 537 29.27 18.80 21.05
CA GLU A 537 28.83 18.45 19.70
C GLU A 537 29.76 19.03 18.61
N ILE A 538 30.26 20.24 18.79
CA ILE A 538 31.23 20.81 17.84
C ILE A 538 32.56 20.03 17.88
N GLY A 539 32.92 19.45 19.02
CA GLY A 539 34.09 18.58 19.16
C GLY A 539 34.02 17.38 18.23
N HIS A 540 32.92 16.63 18.27
CA HIS A 540 32.67 15.55 17.33
C HIS A 540 32.59 16.05 15.89
N ALA A 541 31.94 17.20 15.63
CA ALA A 541 31.82 17.72 14.29
C ALA A 541 33.18 18.05 13.64
N ILE A 542 34.09 18.64 14.42
CA ILE A 542 35.47 18.89 13.99
C ILE A 542 36.19 17.56 13.74
N ALA A 543 36.13 16.61 14.68
CA ALA A 543 36.80 15.32 14.55
C ALA A 543 36.32 14.55 13.32
N PHE A 544 35.01 14.46 13.09
CA PHE A 544 34.41 13.77 11.94
C PHE A 544 34.89 14.35 10.61
N THR A 545 34.96 15.68 10.53
CA THR A 545 35.43 16.41 9.34
C THR A 545 36.93 16.21 9.10
N GLN A 546 37.76 16.38 10.14
CA GLN A 546 39.21 16.29 10.02
C GLN A 546 39.72 14.86 9.81
N LEU A 547 38.99 13.87 10.33
CA LEU A 547 39.27 12.45 10.08
C LEU A 547 38.72 11.97 8.73
N GLY A 548 38.01 12.82 7.97
CA GLY A 548 37.48 12.44 6.65
C GLY A 548 36.48 11.28 6.71
N LEU A 549 35.64 11.24 7.75
CA LEU A 549 34.64 10.18 7.95
C LEU A 549 33.35 10.40 7.15
N GLY A 550 33.20 11.58 6.55
CA GLY A 550 32.09 11.95 5.68
C GLY A 550 31.78 13.44 5.76
N THR A 551 30.57 13.82 5.35
CA THR A 551 30.05 15.18 5.55
C THR A 551 28.96 15.19 6.60
N ILE A 552 29.08 16.13 7.51
CA ILE A 552 28.06 16.43 8.50
C ILE A 552 26.91 17.17 7.85
N SER A 553 25.69 16.67 8.04
CA SER A 553 24.47 17.36 7.59
C SER A 553 23.95 18.38 8.59
N ARG A 554 24.05 18.09 9.90
CA ARG A 554 23.40 18.90 10.93
C ARG A 554 23.99 18.63 12.33
N VAL A 555 24.06 19.67 13.15
CA VAL A 555 24.41 19.64 14.59
C VAL A 555 23.34 20.41 15.36
N LEU A 556 22.84 19.89 16.47
CA LEU A 556 21.77 20.54 17.26
C LEU A 556 21.93 20.32 18.77
N ILE A 557 21.32 21.20 19.56
CA ILE A 557 21.22 21.08 21.03
C ILE A 557 19.78 20.69 21.40
N ARG A 558 19.60 19.71 22.29
CA ARG A 558 18.30 19.21 22.78
C ARG A 558 18.09 19.53 24.27
N ARG A 559 16.88 19.25 24.77
CA ARG A 559 16.53 19.41 26.20
C ARG A 559 17.26 18.42 27.13
N ASP A 560 17.61 17.25 26.62
CA ASP A 560 18.21 16.12 27.33
C ASP A 560 19.71 15.90 27.03
N GLY A 561 20.31 16.79 26.23
CA GLY A 561 21.71 16.69 25.79
C GLY A 561 21.94 17.41 24.46
N GLY A 562 22.98 17.03 23.72
CA GLY A 562 23.19 17.44 22.34
C GLY A 562 22.84 16.30 21.37
N GLY A 563 22.89 16.57 20.07
CA GLY A 563 22.87 15.50 19.09
C GLY A 563 23.38 15.94 17.72
N GLU A 564 24.12 15.05 17.10
CA GLU A 564 24.63 15.19 15.75
C GLU A 564 23.87 14.28 14.77
N ALA A 565 23.55 14.81 13.58
CA ALA A 565 23.00 14.01 12.49
C ALA A 565 24.03 13.92 11.37
N HIS A 566 24.68 12.75 11.27
CA HIS A 566 25.66 12.41 10.25
C HIS A 566 25.29 11.06 9.63
N PRO A 567 25.61 10.84 8.34
CA PRO A 567 25.64 9.49 7.79
C PRO A 567 26.63 8.62 8.59
N LYS A 568 26.39 7.30 8.69
CA LYS A 568 27.38 6.37 9.27
C LYS A 568 28.75 6.62 8.62
N PRO A 569 29.87 6.59 9.37
CA PRO A 569 31.21 6.80 8.83
C PRO A 569 31.42 5.92 7.59
N SER A 570 31.58 6.53 6.42
CA SER A 570 31.57 5.78 5.16
C SER A 570 32.99 5.37 4.78
N ARG A 571 33.54 4.35 5.43
CA ARG A 571 34.71 3.64 4.91
C ARG A 571 34.32 2.21 4.58
N ALA A 572 34.44 1.85 3.29
CA ALA A 572 34.00 0.55 2.74
C ALA A 572 34.84 -0.64 3.25
N ILE A 573 36.04 -0.37 3.77
CA ILE A 573 36.94 -1.33 4.39
C ILE A 573 37.21 -0.81 5.81
N GLN A 574 37.10 -1.67 6.82
CA GLN A 574 37.40 -1.34 8.22
C GLN A 574 38.80 -1.87 8.59
N THR A 575 39.85 -1.13 8.21
CA THR A 575 41.20 -1.38 8.73
C THR A 575 41.30 -0.95 10.19
N LEU A 576 42.37 -1.37 10.89
CA LEU A 576 42.60 -0.93 12.27
C LEU A 576 42.66 0.60 12.37
N SER A 577 43.27 1.27 11.40
CA SER A 577 43.33 2.74 11.37
C SER A 577 41.93 3.37 11.22
N ASP A 578 41.04 2.76 10.44
CA ASP A 578 39.68 3.27 10.25
C ASP A 578 38.87 3.17 11.55
N ILE A 579 38.99 2.04 12.26
CA ILE A 579 38.31 1.85 13.54
C ILE A 579 38.93 2.76 14.61
N GLU A 580 40.24 3.00 14.57
CA GLU A 580 40.90 3.97 15.47
C GLU A 580 40.49 5.42 15.18
N ASP A 581 40.16 5.76 13.93
CA ASP A 581 39.51 7.03 13.58
C ASP A 581 38.10 7.11 14.17
N GLU A 582 37.30 6.04 14.08
CA GLU A 582 35.97 5.96 14.72
C GLU A 582 36.07 6.14 16.25
N LEU A 583 37.05 5.50 16.91
CA LEU A 583 37.30 5.67 18.35
C LEU A 583 37.68 7.11 18.70
N THR A 584 38.50 7.74 17.86
CA THR A 584 38.91 9.15 18.04
C THR A 584 37.70 10.08 17.92
N PHE A 585 36.84 9.84 16.93
CA PHE A 585 35.58 10.56 16.75
C PHE A 585 34.65 10.38 17.97
N LEU A 586 34.43 9.17 18.47
CA LEU A 586 33.57 8.92 19.63
C LEU A 586 34.10 9.60 20.90
N LEU A 587 35.41 9.75 21.06
CA LEU A 587 35.99 10.40 22.24
C LEU A 587 36.15 11.93 22.08
N ALA A 588 35.76 12.49 20.93
CA ALA A 588 36.00 13.89 20.61
C ALA A 588 35.16 14.87 21.42
N GLY A 589 33.86 14.62 21.65
CA GLY A 589 33.04 15.51 22.48
C GLY A 589 33.57 15.63 23.91
N ARG A 590 33.96 14.49 24.48
CA ARG A 590 34.61 14.42 25.79
C ARG A 590 35.96 15.17 25.85
N ALA A 591 36.77 15.03 24.80
CA ALA A 591 38.05 15.73 24.67
C ALA A 591 37.86 17.25 24.53
N ALA A 592 36.83 17.69 23.79
CA ALA A 592 36.47 19.10 23.64
C ALA A 592 36.07 19.73 24.97
N GLU A 593 35.26 19.03 25.78
CA GLU A 593 34.92 19.49 27.14
C GLU A 593 36.17 19.69 27.99
N ARG A 594 37.10 18.72 28.00
CA ARG A 594 38.36 18.85 28.75
C ARG A 594 39.16 20.05 28.28
N LEU A 595 39.33 20.21 26.97
CA LEU A 595 40.15 21.27 26.37
C LEU A 595 39.61 22.66 26.71
N MET A 596 38.30 22.86 26.60
CA MET A 596 37.67 24.18 26.74
C MET A 596 37.25 24.51 28.18
N LEU A 597 36.89 23.50 28.98
CA LEU A 597 36.29 23.69 30.31
C LEU A 597 37.17 23.16 31.45
N GLY A 598 38.27 22.47 31.16
CA GLY A 598 39.19 21.90 32.15
C GLY A 598 38.71 20.61 32.81
N ASP A 599 37.39 20.36 32.83
CA ASP A 599 36.74 19.20 33.43
C ASP A 599 35.74 18.56 32.48
N ILE A 600 35.43 17.27 32.71
CA ILE A 600 34.54 16.48 31.87
C ILE A 600 33.27 16.09 32.61
N SER A 601 32.13 16.16 31.92
CA SER A 601 30.85 15.69 32.44
C SER A 601 30.66 14.17 32.37
N ALA A 602 29.70 13.68 33.15
CA ALA A 602 29.23 12.30 33.02
C ALA A 602 28.43 12.05 31.72
N GLY A 603 28.10 13.10 30.95
CA GLY A 603 27.25 13.04 29.75
C GLY A 603 27.87 12.26 28.59
N ALA A 604 29.20 12.25 28.48
CA ALA A 604 29.93 11.39 27.53
C ALA A 604 29.86 9.88 27.88
N GLY A 605 29.21 9.53 29.00
CA GLY A 605 29.03 8.17 29.49
C GLY A 605 27.62 7.93 30.06
N GLY A 606 27.42 6.81 30.75
CA GLY A 606 26.23 6.56 31.58
C GLY A 606 25.14 5.69 30.94
N SER A 607 24.83 5.86 29.65
CA SER A 607 23.89 4.99 28.94
C SER A 607 24.60 3.94 28.08
N ALA A 608 23.88 2.87 27.72
CA ALA A 608 24.36 1.86 26.78
C ALA A 608 24.50 2.40 25.34
N GLU A 609 24.14 3.65 25.07
CA GLU A 609 24.29 4.32 23.77
C GLU A 609 25.28 5.48 23.82
N SER A 610 25.84 5.79 24.98
CA SER A 610 26.84 6.85 25.16
C SER A 610 28.11 6.61 24.34
N ASP A 611 28.84 7.68 24.01
CA ASP A 611 30.04 7.59 23.19
C ASP A 611 31.11 6.71 23.82
N LEU A 612 31.27 6.78 25.14
CA LEU A 612 32.20 5.91 25.86
C LEU A 612 31.78 4.44 25.79
N ALA A 613 30.48 4.13 25.85
CA ALA A 613 29.99 2.76 25.72
C ALA A 613 30.16 2.23 24.28
N LEU A 614 29.93 3.06 23.28
CA LEU A 614 30.18 2.74 21.87
C LEU A 614 31.69 2.53 21.60
N ALA A 615 32.53 3.43 22.10
CA ALA A 615 33.98 3.35 21.95
C ALA A 615 34.53 2.10 22.65
N THR A 616 34.03 1.79 23.85
CA THR A 616 34.42 0.59 24.59
C THR A 616 34.06 -0.68 23.84
N ARG A 617 32.83 -0.78 23.29
CA ARG A 617 32.42 -1.94 22.48
C ARG A 617 33.27 -2.09 21.23
N ARG A 618 33.56 -0.99 20.52
CA ARG A 618 34.48 -1.01 19.36
C ARG A 618 35.88 -1.46 19.72
N ALA A 619 36.42 -1.00 20.84
CA ALA A 619 37.71 -1.44 21.33
C ALA A 619 37.71 -2.93 21.71
N ILE A 620 36.64 -3.44 22.31
CA ILE A 620 36.46 -4.88 22.55
C ILE A 620 36.43 -5.66 21.23
N ASP A 621 35.69 -5.19 20.22
CA ASP A 621 35.58 -5.85 18.92
C ASP A 621 36.95 -5.98 18.23
N ILE A 622 37.84 -4.97 18.35
CA ILE A 622 39.23 -5.05 17.88
C ILE A 622 39.98 -6.20 18.56
N GLU A 623 39.87 -6.31 19.89
CA GLU A 623 40.61 -7.31 20.67
C GLU A 623 40.07 -8.74 20.50
N THR A 624 38.78 -8.89 20.13
CA THR A 624 38.08 -10.17 20.23
C THR A 624 37.44 -10.68 18.93
N ARG A 625 36.97 -9.80 18.04
CA ARG A 625 36.15 -10.18 16.87
C ARG A 625 36.85 -9.93 15.54
N PHE A 626 37.55 -8.81 15.39
CA PHE A 626 38.12 -8.44 14.08
C PHE A 626 39.47 -9.09 13.81
N GLY A 627 40.08 -9.68 14.84
CA GLY A 627 41.41 -10.26 14.77
C GLY A 627 42.52 -9.23 14.52
N LEU A 628 42.24 -7.96 14.85
CA LEU A 628 43.14 -6.82 14.69
C LEU A 628 43.87 -6.46 15.99
N GLY A 629 43.46 -7.06 17.12
CA GLY A 629 44.00 -6.79 18.44
C GLY A 629 44.97 -7.87 18.94
N HIS A 630 45.09 -7.97 20.26
CA HIS A 630 46.05 -8.80 20.96
C HIS A 630 45.95 -10.28 20.63
N HIS A 631 44.72 -10.79 20.45
CA HIS A 631 44.48 -12.18 20.14
C HIS A 631 44.69 -12.52 18.66
N GLY A 632 45.02 -11.54 17.81
CA GLY A 632 45.38 -11.74 16.40
C GLY A 632 44.34 -12.57 15.67
N HIS A 633 44.74 -13.70 15.10
CA HIS A 633 43.86 -14.56 14.28
C HIS A 633 42.75 -15.32 15.03
N VAL A 634 42.52 -15.03 16.31
CA VAL A 634 41.47 -15.70 17.10
C VAL A 634 40.18 -14.88 17.07
N TRP A 635 39.08 -15.54 16.70
CA TRP A 635 37.73 -14.99 16.77
C TRP A 635 37.00 -15.50 18.01
N LEU A 636 36.52 -14.59 18.85
CA LEU A 636 35.75 -14.86 20.06
C LEU A 636 34.35 -14.25 19.94
N ASN A 637 33.35 -15.12 19.76
CA ASN A 637 31.95 -14.70 19.60
C ASN A 637 31.20 -14.63 20.93
N GLY A 638 30.24 -13.70 21.03
CA GLY A 638 29.29 -13.67 22.15
C GLY A 638 29.87 -13.25 23.50
N ILE A 639 31.00 -12.53 23.50
CA ILE A 639 31.54 -11.91 24.71
C ILE A 639 31.29 -10.41 24.63
N ASP A 640 30.43 -9.91 25.51
CA ASP A 640 30.14 -8.49 25.69
C ASP A 640 31.17 -7.88 26.65
N GLU A 641 30.79 -6.86 27.41
CA GLU A 641 31.62 -6.21 28.45
C GLU A 641 32.15 -7.21 29.51
N THR A 642 31.57 -8.41 29.60
CA THR A 642 32.04 -9.49 30.48
C THR A 642 33.49 -9.91 30.19
N ILE A 643 34.01 -9.73 28.97
CA ILE A 643 35.42 -9.98 28.65
C ILE A 643 36.36 -9.07 29.42
N LEU A 644 35.90 -7.88 29.83
CA LEU A 644 36.70 -6.92 30.58
C LEU A 644 37.03 -7.41 32.00
N ARG A 645 36.44 -8.53 32.46
CA ARG A 645 36.90 -9.24 33.66
C ARG A 645 38.29 -9.84 33.49
N ASN A 646 38.73 -10.07 32.24
CA ASN A 646 40.10 -10.48 31.94
C ASN A 646 41.04 -9.25 32.03
N PRO A 647 42.00 -9.22 32.98
CA PRO A 647 42.86 -8.06 33.18
C PRO A 647 43.70 -7.70 31.94
N ALA A 648 44.10 -8.70 31.13
CA ALA A 648 44.90 -8.47 29.93
C ALA A 648 44.08 -7.75 28.85
N VAL A 649 42.83 -8.18 28.62
CA VAL A 649 41.93 -7.53 27.65
C VAL A 649 41.55 -6.13 28.14
N TYR A 650 41.20 -5.99 29.42
CA TYR A 650 40.90 -4.70 30.02
C TYR A 650 42.04 -3.68 29.84
N ALA A 651 43.28 -4.08 30.13
CA ALA A 651 44.43 -3.19 30.00
C ALA A 651 44.66 -2.73 28.54
N LYS A 652 44.38 -3.60 27.56
CA LYS A 652 44.51 -3.28 26.12
C LYS A 652 43.40 -2.35 25.64
N VAL A 653 42.15 -2.66 25.97
CA VAL A 653 40.99 -1.81 25.68
C VAL A 653 41.21 -0.42 26.27
N ARG A 654 41.58 -0.34 27.54
CA ARG A 654 41.90 0.91 28.23
C ARG A 654 43.01 1.70 27.51
N LYS A 655 44.15 1.06 27.21
CA LYS A 655 45.25 1.72 26.51
C LYS A 655 44.83 2.27 25.15
N ARG A 656 43.95 1.57 24.44
CA ARG A 656 43.46 1.97 23.11
C ARG A 656 42.54 3.19 23.21
N LEU A 657 41.61 3.18 24.17
CA LEU A 657 40.76 4.34 24.47
C LEU A 657 41.59 5.56 24.90
N GLU A 658 42.57 5.39 25.79
CA GLU A 658 43.50 6.45 26.20
C GLU A 658 44.36 6.99 25.04
N SER A 659 44.65 6.16 24.02
CA SER A 659 45.35 6.60 22.81
C SER A 659 44.45 7.38 21.88
N ALA A 660 43.21 6.92 21.68
CA ALA A 660 42.21 7.61 20.87
C ALA A 660 41.82 8.96 21.49
N GLU A 661 41.65 9.04 22.81
CA GLU A 661 41.38 10.30 23.51
C GLU A 661 42.53 11.30 23.33
N ARG A 662 43.79 10.87 23.52
CA ARG A 662 44.96 11.74 23.29
C ARG A 662 45.04 12.25 21.85
N ARG A 663 44.62 11.42 20.88
CA ARG A 663 44.56 11.82 19.48
C ARG A 663 43.45 12.85 19.25
N ALA A 664 42.30 12.69 19.90
CA ALA A 664 41.22 13.67 19.87
C ALA A 664 41.64 15.00 20.51
N ASP A 665 42.31 14.96 21.67
CA ASP A 665 42.86 16.16 22.34
C ASP A 665 43.81 16.93 21.40
N ALA A 666 44.76 16.22 20.75
CA ALA A 666 45.71 16.85 19.83
C ALA A 666 45.03 17.44 18.58
N LEU A 667 44.03 16.74 18.04
CA LEU A 667 43.25 17.20 16.89
C LEU A 667 42.46 18.47 17.25
N LEU A 668 41.76 18.47 18.38
CA LEU A 668 40.94 19.60 18.82
C LEU A 668 41.78 20.80 19.26
N ALA A 669 42.93 20.58 19.90
CA ALA A 669 43.86 21.65 20.25
C ALA A 669 44.34 22.43 19.01
N ALA A 670 44.56 21.76 17.89
CA ALA A 670 44.92 22.41 16.62
C ALA A 670 43.78 23.26 16.02
N HIS A 671 42.54 23.08 16.50
CA HIS A 671 41.33 23.73 16.01
C HIS A 671 40.55 24.47 17.11
N GLN A 672 41.19 24.81 18.21
CA GLN A 672 40.55 25.39 19.40
C GLN A 672 39.75 26.68 19.08
N ASP A 673 40.31 27.60 18.28
CA ASP A 673 39.62 28.83 17.89
C ASP A 673 38.32 28.55 17.10
N ARG A 674 38.31 27.51 16.26
CA ARG A 674 37.13 27.12 15.47
C ARG A 674 36.10 26.42 16.34
N LEU A 675 36.55 25.57 17.27
CA LEU A 675 35.71 24.93 18.27
C LEU A 675 34.94 26.00 19.05
N GLU A 676 35.61 27.03 19.53
CA GLU A 676 34.97 28.13 20.27
C GLU A 676 33.99 28.92 19.41
N ALA A 677 34.40 29.33 18.20
CA ALA A 677 33.55 30.13 17.31
C ALA A 677 32.28 29.38 16.89
N ALA A 678 32.41 28.11 16.49
CA ALA A 678 31.27 27.30 16.09
C ALA A 678 30.38 26.92 17.28
N ALA A 679 30.94 26.68 18.47
CA ALA A 679 30.14 26.45 19.68
C ALA A 679 29.31 27.68 20.06
N ARG A 680 29.86 28.90 19.93
CA ARG A 680 29.10 30.14 20.15
C ARG A 680 27.94 30.28 19.18
N GLU A 681 28.19 30.03 17.89
CA GLU A 681 27.12 30.11 16.88
C GLU A 681 26.04 29.03 17.10
N LEU A 682 26.44 27.83 17.55
CA LEU A 682 25.50 26.77 17.93
C LEU A 682 24.68 27.13 19.18
N CYS A 683 25.26 27.79 20.18
CA CYS A 683 24.50 28.31 21.33
C CYS A 683 23.46 29.36 20.93
N GLU A 684 23.81 30.24 19.99
CA GLU A 684 22.91 31.31 19.52
C GLU A 684 21.76 30.76 18.66
N ARG A 685 22.07 29.82 17.76
CA ARG A 685 21.11 29.31 16.77
C ARG A 685 20.41 28.02 17.18
N GLN A 686 20.94 27.30 18.16
CA GLN A 686 20.51 25.97 18.63
C GLN A 686 20.62 24.85 17.59
N GLU A 687 20.89 25.19 16.33
CA GLU A 687 21.07 24.29 15.21
C GLU A 687 22.02 24.90 14.17
N LEU A 688 22.88 24.07 13.58
CA LEU A 688 23.70 24.40 12.42
C LEU A 688 23.46 23.37 11.32
N GLY A 689 23.17 23.85 10.10
CA GLY A 689 22.99 23.03 8.92
C GLY A 689 24.30 22.79 8.15
N LYS A 690 24.20 22.01 7.06
CA LYS A 690 25.35 21.58 6.26
C LYS A 690 26.18 22.76 5.73
N GLN A 691 25.53 23.83 5.28
CA GLN A 691 26.23 24.97 4.68
C GLN A 691 26.97 25.80 5.74
N GLU A 692 26.35 26.01 6.90
CA GLU A 692 26.94 26.72 8.03
C GLU A 692 28.13 25.94 8.60
N LEU A 693 27.97 24.63 8.78
CA LEU A 693 29.04 23.76 9.27
C LEU A 693 30.19 23.69 8.28
N ALA A 694 29.92 23.60 6.97
CA ALA A 694 30.97 23.68 5.97
C ALA A 694 31.74 25.01 6.08
N ARG A 695 31.06 26.14 6.29
CA ARG A 695 31.70 27.46 6.46
C ARG A 695 32.57 27.53 7.72
N LEU A 696 32.08 27.02 8.84
CA LEU A 696 32.75 27.11 10.15
C LEU A 696 33.90 26.11 10.32
N LEU A 697 33.78 24.93 9.69
CA LEU A 697 34.71 23.83 9.88
C LEU A 697 35.75 23.70 8.76
N SER A 698 35.54 24.37 7.61
CA SER A 698 36.49 24.35 6.49
C SER A 698 37.86 24.95 6.85
N PRO A 699 38.95 24.45 6.27
CA PRO A 699 40.25 25.08 6.40
C PRO A 699 40.28 26.42 5.64
N ASN A 700 40.27 27.55 6.36
CA ASN A 700 40.43 28.86 5.72
C ASN A 700 41.78 28.95 4.98
N SER A 701 41.67 29.35 3.72
CA SER A 701 42.71 29.76 2.78
C SER A 701 43.40 31.10 3.14
N ASP A 702 43.19 31.63 4.34
CA ASP A 702 43.64 32.96 4.78
C ASP A 702 45.14 33.07 5.13
N ARG A 703 45.96 32.06 4.82
CA ARG A 703 47.43 32.19 4.87
C ARG A 703 48.13 32.31 3.51
N ARG A 704 47.42 32.17 2.37
CA ARG A 704 48.04 32.33 1.02
C ARG A 704 47.99 33.75 0.45
N SER A 705 47.22 34.66 1.04
CA SER A 705 47.13 36.06 0.61
C SER A 705 48.17 37.00 1.26
N GLN A 706 48.92 36.53 2.28
CA GLN A 706 50.01 37.30 2.89
C GLN A 706 51.42 36.80 2.55
N SER A 707 51.62 35.52 2.19
CA SER A 707 52.93 35.01 1.73
C SER A 707 53.24 35.35 0.27
N SER A 708 52.22 35.58 -0.57
CA SER A 708 52.39 35.98 -1.97
C SER A 708 52.83 37.44 -2.17
N ARG A 709 52.95 38.22 -1.08
CA ARG A 709 53.53 39.58 -1.08
C ARG A 709 54.96 39.65 -0.56
N SER A 710 55.49 38.60 0.08
CA SER A 710 56.90 38.54 0.52
C SER A 710 57.82 37.76 -0.42
N GLU A 711 57.29 36.89 -1.29
CA GLU A 711 58.10 36.08 -2.23
C GLU A 711 58.34 36.75 -3.59
N ARG A 712 57.75 37.93 -3.86
CA ARG A 712 58.02 38.71 -5.10
C ARG A 712 59.21 39.67 -5.01
N ARG A 713 60.07 39.55 -3.99
CA ARG A 713 61.23 40.46 -3.81
C ARG A 713 62.61 39.80 -3.77
N THR A 714 62.74 38.51 -4.08
CA THR A 714 64.04 37.82 -3.88
C THR A 714 64.44 36.85 -5.00
N ILE A 715 64.07 37.12 -6.26
CA ILE A 715 64.64 36.38 -7.40
C ILE A 715 64.96 37.37 -8.52
N GLU A 716 66.02 38.15 -8.33
CA GLU A 716 66.79 38.79 -9.40
C GLU A 716 68.22 39.00 -8.87
N SER A 717 69.22 38.63 -9.70
CA SER A 717 70.67 38.45 -9.40
C SER A 717 71.01 37.09 -8.78
N ALA A 718 71.81 36.20 -9.37
CA ALA A 718 73.08 36.41 -10.09
C ALA A 718 73.42 35.21 -11.04
N PRO A 719 74.45 35.31 -11.90
CA PRO A 719 74.50 34.72 -13.23
C PRO A 719 75.39 33.46 -13.39
N PHE A 720 75.26 32.86 -14.57
CA PHE A 720 76.19 32.00 -15.32
C PHE A 720 77.65 31.94 -14.81
N ALA A 721 78.08 30.75 -14.40
CA ALA A 721 79.27 30.02 -14.87
C ALA A 721 79.21 28.57 -14.38
#